data_AF-A0AAR5NY69-F1
#
_entry.id   AF-A0AAR5NY69-F1
#
_cell.length_a   1.000
_cell.length_b   1.000
_cell.length_c   1.000
_cell.angle_alpha   90.00
_cell.angle_beta   90.00
_cell.angle_gamma   90.00
#
_symmetry.space_group_name_H-M   'P 1'
#
loop_
_entity.id
_entity.type
_entity.pdbx_description
1 polymer ?
#
loop_
_entity_poly.entity_id
_entity_poly.type
_entity_poly.pdbx_seq_one_letter_code
_entity_poly.pdbx_strand_id
1 'polypeptide(L)'
;MTNAISKKYITIACCAWASHFMSLWGGFFFDDSEAIVHNQDIQSRRPWQSAFANDFWGTSITHPSSHKSYRPLTVLSYRLNVFFSGGRLDAFQFHTVNVVLHGILSLMALPLFECLLKRKKPRKTLHILDDPAFTGALLFASHPVHTEAVASLVGRADLLAAILFFGLIILYKNVSGLLGWFVSVSLISGTAVLCKETAITVLGVCIIYEVYLRKKPSKFWSETFEKTFLMRVGLLVLIGFIIMILRLKVMNFEGPTFSPTDNPASFHERLTVRVLSYNYIYCLNALLLVWPQWLCFDWSMGCVPLIQQRSDLRIFAVLAFWLIVIAVSYRLVKDLITKDKVDVYVMALSLMLIPFLPSSNLLLRVGFVIAERTLLVPSTGYCLLVAVGLEKLKSRFGSVKNLFTAMYILLLVTFVARSIQRNYEWINEVRLFKSALEVCPLNAKVHYNIGKVLSNPTRGSLRDAERSYRHALELYPRYEQAMNNLANILREKGQLEEAEYWLQLAVAVRPNFAAGWMNLAIVLGSQEERWGEAVRAYKNALAHRKEYPDAQYNLGNLYLDMGDHLAALDCWKKAAALRPTHAAAWGNSMALLDSKGMASAAVELGQEALKHVPKSAAVHFALGNVMGKLNRLLEAERHFRDAIKYDSKNSLYYSNLGVLYHRWRRLEDAEKMYLKALLLETEAHPATTARQQLLRLQNQRLQTKKLV
;
A
#
# COMPACT_ATOMS: atom_id res chain seq x y z
N MET A 1 -42.93 18.20 -0.96
CA MET A 1 -41.71 18.17 -0.12
C MET A 1 -40.78 17.03 -0.53
N THR A 2 -41.29 15.82 -0.75
CA THR A 2 -40.58 14.64 -1.26
C THR A 2 -39.76 14.89 -2.53
N ASN A 3 -40.30 15.56 -3.55
CA ASN A 3 -39.56 15.82 -4.80
C ASN A 3 -38.32 16.70 -4.64
N ALA A 4 -38.35 17.70 -3.76
CA ALA A 4 -37.20 18.61 -3.57
C ALA A 4 -36.09 17.96 -2.74
N ILE A 5 -36.46 17.16 -1.73
CA ILE A 5 -35.52 16.38 -0.93
C ILE A 5 -34.85 15.31 -1.80
N SER A 6 -35.64 14.58 -2.59
CA SER A 6 -35.14 13.60 -3.55
C SER A 6 -34.13 14.23 -4.54
N LYS A 7 -34.45 15.41 -5.09
CA LYS A 7 -33.52 16.15 -5.96
C LYS A 7 -32.18 16.48 -5.28
N LYS A 8 -32.17 16.88 -4.01
CA LYS A 8 -30.91 17.16 -3.28
C LYS A 8 -30.04 15.91 -3.17
N TYR A 9 -30.60 14.80 -2.70
CA TYR A 9 -29.84 13.56 -2.55
C TYR A 9 -29.34 13.03 -3.90
N ILE A 10 -30.16 13.05 -4.95
CA ILE A 10 -29.74 12.67 -6.30
C ILE A 10 -28.58 13.55 -6.79
N THR A 11 -28.67 14.87 -6.61
CA THR A 11 -27.60 15.80 -7.05
C THR A 11 -26.29 15.53 -6.29
N ILE A 12 -26.36 15.29 -4.98
CA ILE A 12 -25.18 14.95 -4.17
C ILE A 12 -24.58 13.61 -4.63
N ALA A 13 -25.41 12.58 -4.86
CA ALA A 13 -24.95 11.29 -5.35
C ALA A 13 -24.26 11.42 -6.72
N CYS A 14 -24.87 12.14 -7.66
CA CYS A 14 -24.29 12.41 -8.97
C CYS A 14 -22.98 13.19 -8.87
N CYS A 15 -22.89 14.18 -7.98
CA CYS A 15 -21.68 14.96 -7.76
C CYS A 15 -20.53 14.10 -7.21
N ALA A 16 -20.81 13.29 -6.18
CA ALA A 16 -19.84 12.35 -5.60
C ALA A 16 -19.36 11.32 -6.64
N TRP A 17 -20.30 10.74 -7.40
CA TRP A 17 -19.97 9.80 -8.46
C TRP A 17 -19.14 10.46 -9.56
N ALA A 18 -19.56 11.61 -10.09
CA ALA A 18 -18.83 12.33 -11.13
C ALA A 18 -17.40 12.72 -10.70
N SER A 19 -17.19 13.00 -9.41
CA SER A 19 -15.88 13.37 -8.87
C SER A 19 -14.91 12.18 -8.78
N HIS A 20 -15.42 10.95 -8.59
CA HIS A 20 -14.57 9.79 -8.24
C HIS A 20 -14.77 8.54 -9.09
N PHE A 21 -15.68 8.52 -10.07
CA PHE A 21 -15.93 7.32 -10.89
C PHE A 21 -14.67 6.82 -11.60
N MET A 22 -13.75 7.72 -11.99
CA MET A 22 -12.45 7.36 -12.58
C MET A 22 -11.60 6.43 -11.69
N SER A 23 -11.79 6.42 -10.37
CA SER A 23 -11.11 5.47 -9.47
C SER A 23 -11.44 4.01 -9.77
N LEU A 24 -12.58 3.72 -10.40
CA LEU A 24 -13.02 2.34 -10.66
C LEU A 24 -12.05 1.54 -11.53
N TRP A 25 -11.25 2.22 -12.35
CA TRP A 25 -10.29 1.61 -13.26
C TRP A 25 -8.87 1.55 -12.68
N GLY A 26 -8.69 1.82 -11.39
CA GLY A 26 -7.42 1.65 -10.69
C GLY A 26 -7.00 0.18 -10.54
N GLY A 27 -5.69 -0.06 -10.46
CA GLY A 27 -5.11 -1.36 -10.11
C GLY A 27 -4.64 -1.43 -8.66
N PHE A 28 -4.21 -2.60 -8.20
CA PHE A 28 -3.52 -2.73 -6.91
C PHE A 28 -2.07 -2.27 -7.04
N PHE A 29 -1.71 -1.17 -6.40
CA PHE A 29 -0.34 -0.69 -6.43
C PHE A 29 0.08 0.07 -5.17
N PHE A 30 1.39 0.34 -5.04
CA PHE A 30 1.97 1.03 -3.89
C PHE A 30 1.56 0.34 -2.57
N ASP A 31 0.94 1.05 -1.62
CA ASP A 31 0.51 0.49 -0.34
C ASP A 31 -0.57 -0.60 -0.49
N ASP A 32 -1.36 -0.59 -1.57
CA ASP A 32 -2.41 -1.60 -1.80
C ASP A 32 -1.81 -2.99 -2.05
N SER A 33 -0.60 -3.05 -2.63
CA SER A 33 0.10 -4.32 -2.86
C SER A 33 0.40 -5.04 -1.54
N GLU A 34 0.91 -4.32 -0.54
CA GLU A 34 1.21 -4.91 0.77
C GLU A 34 -0.06 -5.11 1.61
N ALA A 35 -0.91 -4.08 1.70
CA ALA A 35 -2.09 -4.12 2.56
C ALA A 35 -3.15 -5.13 2.09
N ILE A 36 -3.24 -5.39 0.78
CA ILE A 36 -4.30 -6.23 0.18
C ILE A 36 -3.72 -7.46 -0.51
N VAL A 37 -2.83 -7.26 -1.49
CA VAL A 37 -2.39 -8.37 -2.36
C VAL A 37 -1.52 -9.36 -1.61
N HIS A 38 -0.58 -8.91 -0.78
CA HIS A 38 0.33 -9.80 -0.04
C HIS A 38 -0.18 -10.18 1.36
N ASN A 39 -1.23 -9.51 1.83
CA ASN A 39 -1.81 -9.75 3.15
C ASN A 39 -2.57 -11.09 3.23
N GLN A 40 -2.05 -11.99 4.05
CA GLN A 40 -2.59 -13.34 4.23
C GLN A 40 -3.91 -13.39 5.00
N ASP A 41 -4.29 -12.33 5.71
CA ASP A 41 -5.55 -12.27 6.45
C ASP A 41 -6.74 -11.97 5.52
N ILE A 42 -6.47 -11.34 4.38
CA ILE A 42 -7.44 -11.02 3.33
C ILE A 42 -7.59 -12.20 2.36
N GLN A 43 -6.47 -12.87 2.04
CA GLN A 43 -6.51 -14.11 1.27
C GLN A 43 -7.18 -15.23 2.09
N SER A 44 -7.88 -16.15 1.43
CA SER A 44 -8.70 -17.21 2.06
C SER A 44 -7.91 -18.31 2.77
N ARG A 45 -6.66 -18.06 3.19
CA ARG A 45 -5.73 -19.03 3.76
C ARG A 45 -5.75 -19.06 5.29
N ARG A 46 -6.15 -17.97 5.95
CA ARG A 46 -6.20 -17.86 7.42
C ARG A 46 -7.64 -17.76 7.95
N PRO A 47 -7.94 -18.17 9.20
CA PRO A 47 -9.25 -17.94 9.82
C PRO A 47 -9.62 -16.45 9.91
N TRP A 48 -10.92 -16.12 9.94
CA TRP A 48 -11.40 -14.72 10.00
C TRP A 48 -10.91 -13.97 11.23
N GLN A 49 -10.70 -14.68 12.34
CA GLN A 49 -10.24 -14.16 13.61
C GLN A 49 -8.79 -13.64 13.56
N SER A 50 -8.00 -14.09 12.59
CA SER A 50 -6.60 -13.64 12.43
C SER A 50 -6.47 -12.13 12.25
N ALA A 51 -7.47 -11.48 11.64
CA ALA A 51 -7.51 -10.03 11.47
C ALA A 51 -7.47 -9.25 12.81
N PHE A 52 -7.86 -9.88 13.93
CA PHE A 52 -7.80 -9.26 15.27
C PHE A 52 -6.48 -9.50 16.01
N ALA A 53 -5.62 -10.40 15.52
CA ALA A 53 -4.32 -10.71 16.09
C ALA A 53 -3.15 -10.04 15.33
N ASN A 54 -3.44 -9.53 14.13
CA ASN A 54 -2.46 -8.93 13.24
C ASN A 54 -2.71 -7.43 13.07
N ASP A 55 -1.69 -6.72 12.61
CA ASP A 55 -1.81 -5.36 12.13
C ASP A 55 -2.48 -5.31 10.75
N PHE A 56 -2.79 -4.09 10.31
CA PHE A 56 -3.41 -3.79 9.04
C PHE A 56 -2.68 -4.38 7.82
N TRP A 57 -1.39 -4.70 7.94
CA TRP A 57 -0.56 -5.23 6.86
C TRP A 57 -0.42 -6.76 6.91
N GLY A 58 -1.08 -7.42 7.88
CA GLY A 58 -1.10 -8.88 8.02
C GLY A 58 0.05 -9.46 8.85
N THR A 59 0.84 -8.61 9.51
CA THR A 59 1.91 -9.01 10.44
C THR A 59 1.35 -9.11 11.86
N SER A 60 1.77 -10.11 12.64
CA SER A 60 1.30 -10.23 14.03
C SER A 60 1.57 -8.96 14.83
N ILE A 61 0.56 -8.46 15.55
CA ILE A 61 0.64 -7.16 16.26
C ILE A 61 1.72 -7.15 17.36
N THR A 62 2.05 -8.33 17.89
CA THR A 62 3.09 -8.53 18.91
C THR A 62 4.49 -8.65 18.32
N HIS A 63 4.61 -8.80 17.00
CA HIS A 63 5.91 -8.93 16.34
C HIS A 63 6.67 -7.58 16.37
N PRO A 64 8.01 -7.58 16.55
CA PRO A 64 8.81 -6.34 16.58
C PRO A 64 8.78 -5.56 15.26
N SER A 65 8.60 -6.24 14.13
CA SER A 65 8.50 -5.58 12.80
C SER A 65 7.09 -5.11 12.46
N SER A 66 6.10 -5.29 13.35
CA SER A 66 4.74 -4.83 13.10
C SER A 66 4.71 -3.31 13.03
N HIS A 67 3.89 -2.78 12.11
CA HIS A 67 3.63 -1.34 12.03
C HIS A 67 2.75 -0.84 13.19
N LYS A 68 2.18 -1.76 13.99
CA LYS A 68 1.24 -1.47 15.10
C LYS A 68 -0.05 -0.77 14.67
N SER A 69 -0.33 -0.69 13.36
CA SER A 69 -1.58 -0.15 12.83
C SER A 69 -2.72 -1.15 13.00
N TYR A 70 -3.48 -1.03 14.08
CA TYR A 70 -4.59 -1.95 14.40
C TYR A 70 -5.91 -1.49 13.76
N ARG A 71 -6.38 -2.20 12.72
CA ARG A 71 -7.58 -1.87 11.93
C ARG A 71 -8.36 -3.12 11.46
N PRO A 72 -8.77 -4.01 12.37
CA PRO A 72 -9.33 -5.31 12.01
C PRO A 72 -10.58 -5.20 11.12
N LEU A 73 -11.47 -4.24 11.37
CA LEU A 73 -12.72 -4.12 10.60
C LEU A 73 -12.46 -3.69 9.15
N THR A 74 -11.41 -2.90 8.91
CA THR A 74 -11.01 -2.57 7.53
C THR A 74 -10.46 -3.80 6.83
N VAL A 75 -9.61 -4.60 7.48
CA VAL A 75 -9.09 -5.86 6.92
C VAL A 75 -10.23 -6.83 6.60
N LEU A 76 -11.20 -6.97 7.51
CA LEU A 76 -12.39 -7.78 7.28
C LEU A 76 -13.24 -7.28 6.10
N SER A 77 -13.33 -5.97 5.88
CA SER A 77 -14.02 -5.42 4.71
C SER A 77 -13.35 -5.80 3.39
N TYR A 78 -12.01 -5.87 3.34
CA TYR A 78 -11.29 -6.38 2.16
C TYR A 78 -11.50 -7.88 1.97
N ARG A 79 -11.53 -8.63 3.07
CA ARG A 79 -11.79 -10.06 3.03
C ARG A 79 -13.19 -10.37 2.52
N LEU A 80 -14.18 -9.54 2.84
CA LEU A 80 -15.53 -9.65 2.26
C LEU A 80 -15.52 -9.47 0.74
N ASN A 81 -14.74 -8.54 0.19
CA ASN A 81 -14.57 -8.43 -1.26
C ASN A 81 -14.08 -9.76 -1.89
N VAL A 82 -13.01 -10.34 -1.32
CA VAL A 82 -12.46 -11.62 -1.79
C VAL A 82 -13.49 -12.74 -1.68
N PHE A 83 -14.24 -12.79 -0.58
CA PHE A 83 -15.31 -13.77 -0.37
C PHE A 83 -16.39 -13.66 -1.44
N PHE A 84 -16.92 -12.45 -1.69
CA PHE A 84 -17.95 -12.23 -2.71
C PHE A 84 -17.44 -12.42 -4.15
N SER A 85 -16.14 -12.30 -4.37
CA SER A 85 -15.48 -12.56 -5.65
C SER A 85 -15.10 -14.04 -5.86
N GLY A 86 -15.58 -14.95 -5.01
CA GLY A 86 -15.28 -16.38 -5.10
C GLY A 86 -13.80 -16.70 -4.88
N GLY A 87 -13.13 -15.94 -4.00
CA GLY A 87 -11.71 -16.11 -3.67
C GLY A 87 -10.76 -15.32 -4.56
N ARG A 88 -11.26 -14.45 -5.44
CA ARG A 88 -10.43 -13.65 -6.37
C ARG A 88 -10.16 -12.25 -5.85
N LEU A 89 -8.98 -11.73 -6.17
CA LEU A 89 -8.62 -10.33 -6.00
C LEU A 89 -9.02 -9.57 -7.27
N ASP A 90 -10.11 -8.79 -7.20
CA ASP A 90 -10.60 -7.97 -8.30
C ASP A 90 -10.54 -6.47 -7.93
N ALA A 91 -9.59 -5.74 -8.50
CA ALA A 91 -9.38 -4.33 -8.19
C ALA A 91 -10.65 -3.49 -8.43
N PHE A 92 -11.39 -3.78 -9.50
CA PHE A 92 -12.60 -3.03 -9.85
C PHE A 92 -13.64 -3.10 -8.74
N GLN A 93 -13.88 -4.30 -8.19
CA GLN A 93 -14.79 -4.50 -7.08
C GLN A 93 -14.32 -3.77 -5.81
N PHE A 94 -13.03 -3.77 -5.53
CA PHE A 94 -12.47 -3.07 -4.37
C PHE A 94 -12.63 -1.55 -4.48
N HIS A 95 -12.34 -0.97 -5.65
CA HIS A 95 -12.55 0.46 -5.90
C HIS A 95 -14.04 0.81 -5.90
N THR A 96 -14.91 -0.06 -6.42
CA THR A 96 -16.37 0.12 -6.37
C THR A 96 -16.86 0.32 -4.95
N VAL A 97 -16.38 -0.50 -4.00
CA VAL A 97 -16.72 -0.34 -2.58
C VAL A 97 -16.29 1.03 -2.05
N ASN A 98 -15.07 1.50 -2.35
CA ASN A 98 -14.62 2.82 -1.88
C ASN A 98 -15.44 3.98 -2.48
N VAL A 99 -15.75 3.93 -3.77
CA VAL A 99 -16.60 4.94 -4.44
C VAL A 99 -18.01 4.94 -3.83
N VAL A 100 -18.59 3.76 -3.55
CA VAL A 100 -19.89 3.65 -2.86
C VAL A 100 -19.83 4.20 -1.44
N LEU A 101 -18.79 3.88 -0.67
CA LEU A 101 -18.61 4.39 0.69
C LEU A 101 -18.49 5.93 0.71
N HIS A 102 -17.76 6.51 -0.24
CA HIS A 102 -17.71 7.97 -0.41
C HIS A 102 -19.06 8.55 -0.80
N GLY A 103 -19.81 7.90 -1.70
CA GLY A 103 -21.18 8.27 -2.04
C GLY A 103 -22.09 8.30 -0.81
N ILE A 104 -22.04 7.27 0.03
CA ILE A 104 -22.78 7.20 1.31
C ILE A 104 -22.36 8.36 2.22
N LEU A 105 -21.05 8.56 2.41
CA LEU A 105 -20.53 9.63 3.25
C LEU A 105 -20.97 11.02 2.77
N SER A 106 -20.95 11.25 1.46
CA SER A 106 -21.42 12.48 0.82
C SER A 106 -22.91 12.72 1.04
N LEU A 107 -23.74 11.66 0.95
CA LEU A 107 -25.16 11.75 1.26
C LEU A 107 -25.41 12.03 2.75
N MET A 108 -24.57 11.50 3.65
CA MET A 108 -24.62 11.76 5.09
C MET A 108 -24.19 13.20 5.47
N ALA A 109 -23.40 13.88 4.62
CA ALA A 109 -22.99 15.26 4.85
C ALA A 109 -24.21 16.22 4.93
N LEU A 110 -25.28 15.95 4.16
CA LEU A 110 -26.50 16.77 4.19
C LEU A 110 -27.20 16.74 5.57
N PRO A 111 -27.63 15.59 6.11
CA PRO A 111 -28.25 15.54 7.44
C PRO A 111 -27.28 15.97 8.56
N LEU A 112 -25.97 15.75 8.40
CA LEU A 112 -24.97 16.30 9.31
C LEU A 112 -25.03 17.83 9.35
N PHE A 113 -24.97 18.50 8.20
CA PHE A 113 -25.01 19.96 8.14
C PHE A 113 -26.37 20.53 8.57
N GLU A 114 -27.49 19.87 8.26
CA GLU A 114 -28.81 20.25 8.77
C GLU A 114 -28.86 20.20 10.31
N CYS A 115 -28.29 19.14 10.90
CA CYS A 115 -28.17 18.95 12.34
C CYS A 115 -27.33 20.08 12.98
N LEU A 116 -26.14 20.35 12.42
CA LEU A 116 -25.22 21.37 12.93
C LEU A 116 -25.73 22.80 12.75
N LEU A 117 -26.53 23.07 11.71
CA LEU A 117 -27.18 24.37 11.51
C LEU A 117 -28.44 24.54 12.39
N LYS A 118 -28.76 23.56 13.26
CA LYS A 118 -29.95 23.52 14.13
C LYS A 118 -31.26 23.69 13.34
N ARG A 119 -31.33 23.18 12.11
CA ARG A 119 -32.49 23.36 11.22
C ARG A 119 -33.49 22.25 11.44
N LYS A 120 -34.71 22.59 11.90
CA LYS A 120 -35.79 21.62 12.15
C LYS A 120 -36.61 21.25 10.91
N LYS A 121 -36.57 22.06 9.83
CA LYS A 121 -37.29 21.80 8.57
C LYS A 121 -36.50 22.37 7.37
N PRO A 122 -36.55 21.74 6.19
CA PRO A 122 -35.96 22.29 4.96
C PRO A 122 -36.66 23.60 4.59
N ARG A 123 -35.88 24.65 4.34
CA ARG A 123 -36.39 25.97 3.92
C ARG A 123 -37.12 25.80 2.58
N LYS A 124 -38.30 26.42 2.41
CA LYS A 124 -38.84 26.72 1.08
C LYS A 124 -37.96 27.81 0.47
N THR A 125 -36.75 27.49 0.04
CA THR A 125 -35.91 28.41 -0.73
C THR A 125 -36.35 28.38 -2.18
N LEU A 126 -36.41 29.55 -2.81
CA LEU A 126 -36.77 29.70 -4.23
C LEU A 126 -35.72 29.01 -5.12
N HIS A 127 -34.44 29.02 -4.71
CA HIS A 127 -33.34 28.29 -5.34
C HIS A 127 -32.68 27.29 -4.39
N ILE A 128 -32.40 26.08 -4.88
CA ILE A 128 -31.80 24.98 -4.11
C ILE A 128 -30.39 25.34 -3.58
N LEU A 129 -29.64 26.20 -4.28
CA LEU A 129 -28.30 26.68 -3.94
C LEU A 129 -28.27 27.80 -2.88
N ASP A 130 -29.43 28.18 -2.33
CA ASP A 130 -29.51 29.08 -1.19
C ASP A 130 -29.59 28.33 0.15
N ASP A 131 -29.61 26.99 0.12
CA ASP A 131 -29.52 26.18 1.32
C ASP A 131 -28.06 25.82 1.65
N PRO A 132 -27.43 26.42 2.68
CA PRO A 132 -26.06 26.11 3.06
C PRO A 132 -25.81 24.65 3.46
N ALA A 133 -26.82 23.91 3.97
CA ALA A 133 -26.62 22.49 4.24
C ALA A 133 -26.39 21.72 2.94
N PHE A 134 -27.15 22.07 1.90
CA PHE A 134 -27.03 21.49 0.57
C PHE A 134 -25.75 21.92 -0.15
N THR A 135 -25.42 23.21 -0.14
CA THR A 135 -24.17 23.69 -0.77
C THR A 135 -22.93 23.19 -0.04
N GLY A 136 -22.99 23.05 1.29
CA GLY A 136 -21.92 22.40 2.05
C GLY A 136 -21.73 20.95 1.63
N ALA A 137 -22.83 20.19 1.50
CA ALA A 137 -22.78 18.78 1.10
C ALA A 137 -22.27 18.59 -0.34
N LEU A 138 -22.67 19.45 -1.29
CA LEU A 138 -22.14 19.43 -2.65
C LEU A 138 -20.64 19.74 -2.71
N LEU A 139 -20.18 20.69 -1.90
CA LEU A 139 -18.77 21.05 -1.85
C LEU A 139 -17.94 19.92 -1.24
N PHE A 140 -18.45 19.27 -0.19
CA PHE A 140 -17.83 18.07 0.39
C PHE A 140 -17.79 16.93 -0.64
N ALA A 141 -18.90 16.66 -1.33
CA ALA A 141 -18.97 15.58 -2.32
C ALA A 141 -17.97 15.73 -3.48
N SER A 142 -17.55 16.95 -3.81
CA SER A 142 -16.65 17.25 -4.92
C SER A 142 -15.20 17.54 -4.54
N HIS A 143 -14.88 17.62 -3.25
CA HIS A 143 -13.60 18.16 -2.79
C HIS A 143 -12.39 17.29 -3.20
N PRO A 144 -11.38 17.83 -3.91
CA PRO A 144 -10.25 17.03 -4.43
C PRO A 144 -9.39 16.30 -3.40
N VAL A 145 -9.26 16.83 -2.18
CA VAL A 145 -8.54 16.18 -1.05
C VAL A 145 -9.10 14.81 -0.70
N HIS A 146 -10.33 14.49 -1.10
CA HIS A 146 -10.91 13.16 -0.89
C HIS A 146 -10.30 12.10 -1.79
N THR A 147 -9.59 12.49 -2.86
CA THR A 147 -9.13 11.56 -3.89
C THR A 147 -8.19 10.49 -3.34
N GLU A 148 -7.24 10.83 -2.46
CA GLU A 148 -6.39 9.79 -1.84
C GLU A 148 -7.24 8.79 -1.04
N ALA A 149 -8.20 9.26 -0.23
CA ALA A 149 -9.04 8.38 0.58
C ALA A 149 -9.98 7.47 -0.24
N VAL A 150 -10.33 7.88 -1.47
CA VAL A 150 -11.22 7.11 -2.36
C VAL A 150 -10.44 6.22 -3.32
N ALA A 151 -9.43 6.77 -3.98
CA ALA A 151 -8.70 6.13 -5.05
C ALA A 151 -7.65 5.13 -4.52
N SER A 152 -6.96 5.45 -3.41
CA SER A 152 -6.17 4.44 -2.70
C SER A 152 -7.10 3.46 -2.01
N LEU A 153 -6.90 2.15 -2.21
CA LEU A 153 -7.74 1.16 -1.54
C LEU A 153 -7.52 1.20 -0.03
N VAL A 154 -6.29 1.42 0.44
CA VAL A 154 -5.96 1.65 1.86
C VAL A 154 -6.79 2.78 2.51
N GLY A 155 -7.21 3.77 1.73
CA GLY A 155 -8.09 4.86 2.15
C GLY A 155 -9.49 4.42 2.65
N ARG A 156 -9.88 3.15 2.40
CA ARG A 156 -11.11 2.57 2.94
C ARG A 156 -11.22 2.68 4.46
N ALA A 157 -10.09 2.63 5.17
CA ALA A 157 -10.05 2.82 6.61
C ALA A 157 -10.65 4.19 7.01
N ASP A 158 -10.28 5.24 6.29
CA ASP A 158 -10.72 6.61 6.53
C ASP A 158 -12.19 6.79 6.14
N LEU A 159 -12.66 6.17 5.04
CA LEU A 159 -14.08 6.20 4.63
C LEU A 159 -15.00 5.51 5.64
N LEU A 160 -14.66 4.28 6.07
CA LEU A 160 -15.45 3.54 7.07
C LEU A 160 -15.50 4.27 8.41
N ALA A 161 -14.36 4.79 8.86
CA ALA A 161 -14.28 5.58 10.08
C ALA A 161 -15.11 6.87 9.98
N ALA A 162 -15.05 7.58 8.86
CA ALA A 162 -15.79 8.83 8.64
C ALA A 162 -17.31 8.60 8.61
N ILE A 163 -17.79 7.50 8.04
CA ILE A 163 -19.22 7.13 8.06
C ILE A 163 -19.71 6.98 9.50
N LEU A 164 -18.97 6.24 10.34
CA LEU A 164 -19.30 6.06 11.75
C LEU A 164 -19.17 7.37 12.54
N PHE A 165 -18.18 8.21 12.20
CA PHE A 165 -17.99 9.54 12.76
C PHE A 165 -19.21 10.45 12.51
N PHE A 166 -19.67 10.52 11.25
CA PHE A 166 -20.84 11.31 10.87
C PHE A 166 -22.11 10.73 11.49
N GLY A 167 -22.26 9.40 11.44
CA GLY A 167 -23.39 8.69 12.03
C GLY A 167 -23.52 8.98 13.52
N LEU A 168 -22.41 8.99 14.27
CA LEU A 168 -22.42 9.32 15.68
C LEU A 168 -22.94 10.73 15.93
N ILE A 169 -22.45 11.75 15.20
CA ILE A 169 -22.89 13.14 15.40
C ILE A 169 -24.37 13.32 15.03
N ILE A 170 -24.83 12.70 13.94
CA ILE A 170 -26.23 12.75 13.49
C ILE A 170 -27.15 12.11 14.54
N LEU A 171 -26.79 10.94 15.06
CA LEU A 171 -27.60 10.19 16.02
C LEU A 171 -27.46 10.69 17.46
N TYR A 172 -26.41 11.48 17.75
CA TYR A 172 -26.01 11.88 19.10
C TYR A 172 -27.16 12.41 19.97
N LYS A 173 -28.11 13.13 19.35
CA LYS A 173 -29.29 13.69 20.01
C LYS A 173 -30.54 12.84 19.95
N ASN A 174 -30.59 11.90 19.01
CA ASN A 174 -31.80 11.15 18.71
C ASN A 174 -31.94 9.92 19.61
N VAL A 175 -30.89 9.57 20.35
CA VAL A 175 -30.93 8.49 21.34
C VAL A 175 -31.51 9.01 22.65
N SER A 176 -32.63 8.42 23.07
CA SER A 176 -33.30 8.72 24.33
C SER A 176 -32.62 8.00 25.51
N GLY A 177 -32.55 8.68 26.65
CA GLY A 177 -32.02 8.12 27.89
C GLY A 177 -30.48 8.10 27.94
N LEU A 178 -29.95 8.23 29.15
CA LEU A 178 -28.51 8.32 29.38
C LEU A 178 -27.77 7.01 29.11
N LEU A 179 -28.34 5.87 29.52
CA LEU A 179 -27.77 4.55 29.28
C LEU A 179 -27.73 4.24 27.78
N GLY A 180 -28.84 4.45 27.07
CA GLY A 180 -28.90 4.26 25.62
C GLY A 180 -27.90 5.14 24.88
N TRP A 181 -27.79 6.41 25.27
CA TRP A 181 -26.79 7.33 24.73
C TRP A 181 -25.36 6.84 24.99
N PHE A 182 -25.03 6.46 26.24
CA PHE A 182 -23.71 5.98 26.63
C PHE A 182 -23.31 4.73 25.85
N VAL A 183 -24.20 3.74 25.75
CA VAL A 183 -23.96 2.50 25.00
C VAL A 183 -23.77 2.79 23.51
N SER A 184 -24.61 3.65 22.92
CA SER A 184 -24.53 4.00 21.50
C SER A 184 -23.21 4.72 21.17
N VAL A 185 -22.82 5.71 21.98
CA VAL A 185 -21.57 6.44 21.81
C VAL A 185 -20.37 5.51 21.97
N SER A 186 -20.36 4.66 22.99
CA SER A 186 -19.28 3.69 23.25
C SER A 186 -19.13 2.70 22.10
N LEU A 187 -20.24 2.12 21.62
CA LEU A 187 -20.23 1.13 20.56
C LEU A 187 -19.79 1.74 19.23
N ILE A 188 -20.37 2.89 18.83
CA ILE A 188 -20.06 3.52 17.54
C ILE A 188 -18.62 4.03 17.54
N SER A 189 -18.16 4.71 18.60
CA SER A 189 -16.77 5.20 18.67
C SER A 189 -15.75 4.06 18.75
N GLY A 190 -16.03 3.01 19.54
CA GLY A 190 -15.19 1.82 19.59
C GLY A 190 -15.08 1.14 18.23
N THR A 191 -16.21 0.94 17.55
CA THR A 191 -16.25 0.38 16.18
C THR A 191 -15.48 1.25 15.19
N ALA A 192 -15.64 2.57 15.26
CA ALA A 192 -14.93 3.50 14.37
C ALA A 192 -13.41 3.42 14.56
N VAL A 193 -12.95 3.27 15.81
CA VAL A 193 -11.53 3.12 16.14
C VAL A 193 -10.93 1.80 15.62
N LEU A 194 -11.75 0.75 15.48
CA LEU A 194 -11.36 -0.51 14.84
C LEU A 194 -11.28 -0.42 13.31
N CYS A 195 -11.85 0.62 12.70
CA CYS A 195 -11.61 0.98 11.30
C CYS A 195 -10.37 1.87 11.15
N LYS A 196 -10.27 2.92 12.00
CA LYS A 196 -9.14 3.87 12.00
C LYS A 196 -8.96 4.52 13.36
N GLU A 197 -7.72 4.57 13.84
CA GLU A 197 -7.32 5.24 15.09
C GLU A 197 -7.87 6.65 15.26
N THR A 198 -7.78 7.46 14.21
CA THR A 198 -8.11 8.89 14.26
C THR A 198 -9.60 9.12 14.53
N ALA A 199 -10.46 8.10 14.37
CA ALA A 199 -11.88 8.18 14.65
C ALA A 199 -12.19 8.54 16.12
N ILE A 200 -11.28 8.28 17.05
CA ILE A 200 -11.44 8.63 18.47
C ILE A 200 -11.71 10.13 18.68
N THR A 201 -11.25 10.97 17.75
CA THR A 201 -11.44 12.43 17.76
C THR A 201 -12.91 12.85 17.71
N VAL A 202 -13.82 11.96 17.31
CA VAL A 202 -15.27 12.22 17.35
C VAL A 202 -15.75 12.56 18.76
N LEU A 203 -15.15 11.96 19.80
CA LEU A 203 -15.52 12.23 21.19
C LEU A 203 -15.17 13.68 21.57
N GLY A 204 -14.03 14.19 21.08
CA GLY A 204 -13.66 15.60 21.25
C GLY A 204 -14.63 16.55 20.53
N VAL A 205 -15.05 16.20 19.32
CA VAL A 205 -16.09 16.96 18.60
C VAL A 205 -17.43 16.91 19.34
N CYS A 206 -17.81 15.76 19.91
CA CYS A 206 -19.01 15.62 20.73
C CYS A 206 -18.97 16.46 22.01
N ILE A 207 -17.81 16.65 22.64
CA ILE A 207 -17.66 17.58 23.79
C ILE A 207 -17.98 19.01 23.36
N ILE A 208 -17.41 19.48 22.23
CA ILE A 208 -17.75 20.81 21.70
C ILE A 208 -19.22 20.87 21.29
N TYR A 209 -19.77 19.77 20.78
CA TYR A 209 -21.18 19.68 20.43
C TYR A 209 -22.08 19.84 21.66
N GLU A 210 -21.78 19.19 22.80
CA GLU A 210 -22.51 19.41 24.06
C GLU A 210 -22.54 20.89 24.45
N VAL A 211 -21.41 21.60 24.34
CA VAL A 211 -21.35 23.04 24.58
C VAL A 211 -22.18 23.81 23.56
N TYR A 212 -22.07 23.47 22.28
CA TYR A 212 -22.82 24.11 21.18
C TYR A 212 -24.33 24.00 21.34
N LEU A 213 -24.82 22.90 21.91
CA LEU A 213 -26.24 22.62 22.01
C LEU A 213 -26.93 23.39 23.13
N ARG A 214 -26.15 24.02 24.02
CA ARG A 214 -26.68 24.84 25.10
C ARG A 214 -27.43 26.07 24.54
N LYS A 215 -28.60 26.35 25.13
CA LYS A 215 -29.27 27.65 25.05
C LYS A 215 -29.06 28.36 26.40
N LYS A 216 -29.17 29.71 26.40
CA LYS A 216 -29.01 30.57 27.58
C LYS A 216 -29.63 29.94 28.85
N PRO A 217 -28.95 29.94 30.01
CA PRO A 217 -29.67 29.77 31.26
C PRO A 217 -30.58 30.99 31.42
N SER A 218 -31.89 30.78 31.58
CA SER A 218 -32.70 31.80 32.25
C SER A 218 -32.26 31.80 33.71
N LYS A 219 -32.35 32.95 34.38
CA LYS A 219 -31.92 33.19 35.77
C LYS A 219 -32.61 32.28 36.83
N PHE A 220 -33.33 31.23 36.43
CA PHE A 220 -34.29 30.51 37.25
C PHE A 220 -34.15 28.96 37.24
N TRP A 221 -33.21 28.35 36.50
CA TRP A 221 -33.00 26.88 36.49
C TRP A 221 -31.56 26.52 36.05
N SER A 222 -30.76 25.60 36.62
CA SER A 222 -30.66 24.92 37.93
C SER A 222 -29.33 24.11 37.94
N GLU A 223 -28.72 23.87 39.11
CA GLU A 223 -27.50 23.04 39.29
C GLU A 223 -27.60 21.62 38.66
N THR A 224 -28.82 21.06 38.53
CA THR A 224 -29.08 19.75 37.92
C THR A 224 -28.73 19.71 36.43
N PHE A 225 -28.88 20.84 35.72
CA PHE A 225 -28.59 20.95 34.30
C PHE A 225 -27.08 21.00 34.03
N GLU A 226 -26.31 21.63 34.93
CA GLU A 226 -24.84 21.54 34.93
C GLU A 226 -24.36 20.13 35.24
N LYS A 227 -24.99 19.44 36.20
CA LYS A 227 -24.66 18.04 36.54
C LYS A 227 -24.82 17.10 35.34
N THR A 228 -25.91 17.19 34.58
CA THR A 228 -26.13 16.30 33.41
C THR A 228 -25.09 16.55 32.31
N PHE A 229 -24.74 17.81 32.04
CA PHE A 229 -23.67 18.13 31.10
C PHE A 229 -22.32 17.64 31.57
N LEU A 230 -21.94 17.95 32.82
CA LEU A 230 -20.65 17.54 33.39
C LEU A 230 -20.54 16.02 33.39
N MET A 231 -21.65 15.33 33.67
CA MET A 231 -21.73 13.88 33.59
C MET A 231 -21.52 13.38 32.15
N ARG A 232 -22.18 13.95 31.14
CA ARG A 232 -21.96 13.53 29.75
C ARG A 232 -20.55 13.79 29.26
N VAL A 233 -19.97 14.94 29.60
CA VAL A 233 -18.57 15.26 29.29
C VAL A 233 -17.65 14.27 30.00
N GLY A 234 -17.87 14.01 31.29
CA GLY A 234 -17.13 13.01 32.06
C GLY A 234 -17.22 11.60 31.46
N LEU A 235 -18.41 11.20 31.00
CA LEU A 235 -18.61 9.93 30.30
C LEU A 235 -17.90 9.89 28.94
N LEU A 236 -17.92 10.96 28.15
CA LEU A 236 -17.16 11.02 26.88
C LEU A 236 -15.66 10.85 27.12
N VAL A 237 -15.12 11.52 28.13
CA VAL A 237 -13.70 11.40 28.52
C VAL A 237 -13.39 9.99 29.00
N LEU A 238 -14.26 9.40 29.83
CA LEU A 238 -14.11 8.04 30.32
C LEU A 238 -14.12 7.01 29.18
N ILE A 239 -15.09 7.11 28.24
CA ILE A 239 -15.16 6.26 27.05
C ILE A 239 -13.86 6.39 26.25
N GLY A 240 -13.40 7.62 26.02
CA GLY A 240 -12.17 7.88 25.29
C GLY A 240 -10.97 7.21 25.94
N PHE A 241 -10.84 7.36 27.26
CA PHE A 241 -9.77 6.74 28.04
C PHE A 241 -9.81 5.20 27.97
N ILE A 242 -10.98 4.59 28.15
CA ILE A 242 -11.15 3.13 28.06
C ILE A 242 -10.75 2.61 26.68
N ILE A 243 -11.27 3.21 25.60
CA ILE A 243 -10.93 2.80 24.23
C ILE A 243 -9.42 2.91 23.99
N MET A 244 -8.80 4.00 24.46
CA MET A 244 -7.38 4.23 24.25
C MET A 244 -6.50 3.22 25.02
N ILE A 245 -6.86 2.90 26.28
CA ILE A 245 -6.15 1.89 27.08
C ILE A 245 -6.30 0.50 26.46
N LEU A 246 -7.51 0.11 26.04
CA LEU A 246 -7.73 -1.17 25.36
C LEU A 246 -6.90 -1.27 24.09
N ARG A 247 -6.83 -0.19 23.31
CA ARG A 247 -6.03 -0.13 22.09
C ARG A 247 -4.54 -0.25 22.37
N LEU A 248 -4.01 0.51 23.35
CA LEU A 248 -2.60 0.40 23.72
C LEU A 248 -2.26 -1.00 24.21
N LYS A 249 -3.15 -1.64 24.99
CA LYS A 249 -2.96 -3.02 25.44
C LYS A 249 -2.81 -3.99 24.26
N VAL A 250 -3.61 -3.85 23.20
CA VAL A 250 -3.48 -4.65 21.96
C VAL A 250 -2.13 -4.42 21.27
N MET A 251 -1.60 -3.20 21.35
CA MET A 251 -0.31 -2.82 20.76
C MET A 251 0.88 -3.10 21.69
N ASN A 252 0.69 -3.79 22.83
CA ASN A 252 1.71 -3.96 23.88
C ASN A 252 2.30 -2.63 24.38
N PHE A 253 1.52 -1.54 24.34
CA PHE A 253 1.96 -0.18 24.66
C PHE A 253 3.14 0.32 23.82
N GLU A 254 3.38 -0.30 22.66
CA GLU A 254 4.41 0.11 21.71
C GLU A 254 3.80 0.96 20.59
N GLY A 255 4.49 2.04 20.22
CA GLY A 255 4.16 2.85 19.05
C GLY A 255 5.03 2.52 17.84
N PRO A 256 4.62 2.93 16.62
CA PRO A 256 5.48 2.85 15.45
C PRO A 256 6.74 3.71 15.65
N THR A 257 7.85 3.24 15.11
CA THR A 257 9.08 4.01 15.03
C THR A 257 9.15 4.72 13.68
N PHE A 258 9.64 5.95 13.67
CA PHE A 258 9.76 6.77 12.48
C PHE A 258 11.22 7.14 12.25
N SER A 259 11.56 7.42 11.00
CA SER A 259 12.90 7.81 10.57
C SER A 259 12.99 9.30 10.21
N PRO A 260 14.19 9.91 10.21
CA PRO A 260 14.41 11.27 9.71
C PRO A 260 13.86 11.52 8.30
N THR A 261 13.85 10.51 7.45
CA THR A 261 13.32 10.60 6.09
C THR A 261 11.79 10.70 6.06
N ASP A 262 11.09 10.12 7.04
CA ASP A 262 9.63 10.17 7.12
C ASP A 262 9.12 11.57 7.48
N ASN A 263 9.80 12.23 8.42
CA ASN A 263 9.45 13.57 8.88
C ASN A 263 10.70 14.35 9.34
N PRO A 264 11.42 15.00 8.40
CA PRO A 264 12.68 15.69 8.71
C PRO A 264 12.54 16.76 9.79
N ALA A 265 11.42 17.47 9.81
CA ALA A 265 11.15 18.55 10.78
C ALA A 265 11.08 18.02 12.22
N SER A 266 10.64 16.78 12.43
CA SER A 266 10.62 16.20 13.77
C SER A 266 12.02 15.87 14.30
N PHE A 267 12.96 15.49 13.42
CA PHE A 267 14.28 14.94 13.80
C PHE A 267 15.37 16.01 13.87
N HIS A 268 15.10 17.24 13.45
CA HIS A 268 16.08 18.32 13.46
C HIS A 268 16.45 18.76 14.89
N GLU A 269 17.73 19.02 15.17
CA GLU A 269 18.21 19.35 16.52
C GLU A 269 17.71 20.71 17.02
N ARG A 270 17.72 21.73 16.15
CA ARG A 270 17.33 23.10 16.51
C ARG A 270 15.83 23.26 16.63
N LEU A 271 15.33 23.58 17.84
CA LEU A 271 13.91 23.81 18.12
C LEU A 271 13.28 24.88 17.22
N THR A 272 14.00 25.97 16.93
CA THR A 272 13.51 27.06 16.07
C THR A 272 13.18 26.58 14.66
N VAL A 273 14.03 25.74 14.08
CA VAL A 273 13.81 25.13 12.75
C VAL A 273 12.60 24.20 12.78
N ARG A 274 12.46 23.38 13.84
CA ARG A 274 11.29 22.51 14.02
C ARG A 274 9.99 23.31 14.07
N VAL A 275 9.94 24.32 14.94
CA VAL A 275 8.75 25.15 15.16
C VAL A 275 8.36 25.90 13.88
N LEU A 276 9.30 26.59 13.23
CA LEU A 276 9.00 27.32 11.99
C LEU A 276 8.56 26.39 10.87
N SER A 277 9.25 25.25 10.68
CA SER A 277 8.90 24.28 9.65
C SER A 277 7.52 23.65 9.88
N TYR A 278 7.17 23.30 11.12
CA TYR A 278 5.83 22.80 11.43
C TYR A 278 4.74 23.83 11.21
N ASN A 279 4.96 25.08 11.59
CA ASN A 279 3.97 26.13 11.33
C ASN A 279 3.76 26.36 9.83
N TYR A 280 4.82 26.22 9.03
CA TYR A 280 4.69 26.23 7.57
C TYR A 280 3.93 25.00 7.05
N ILE A 281 4.16 23.81 7.62
CA ILE A 281 3.39 22.60 7.31
C ILE A 281 1.90 22.79 7.66
N TYR A 282 1.54 23.48 8.75
CA TYR A 282 0.15 23.80 9.06
C TYR A 282 -0.48 24.73 8.03
N CYS A 283 0.29 25.73 7.58
CA CYS A 283 -0.12 26.60 6.48
C CYS A 283 -0.38 25.80 5.20
N LEU A 284 0.50 24.85 4.84
CA LEU A 284 0.33 23.99 3.68
C LEU A 284 -0.91 23.09 3.81
N ASN A 285 -1.13 22.43 4.95
CA ASN A 285 -2.33 21.61 5.17
C ASN A 285 -3.62 22.44 5.04
N ALA A 286 -3.65 23.66 5.60
CA ALA A 286 -4.77 24.57 5.43
C ALA A 286 -4.93 25.01 3.96
N LEU A 287 -3.83 25.24 3.25
CA LEU A 287 -3.84 25.59 1.84
C LEU A 287 -4.40 24.46 0.98
N LEU A 288 -4.16 23.19 1.30
CA LEU A 288 -4.74 22.06 0.54
C LEU A 288 -6.27 22.01 0.59
N LEU A 289 -6.90 22.54 1.64
CA LEU A 289 -8.37 22.68 1.69
C LEU A 289 -8.88 23.79 0.76
N VAL A 290 -8.10 24.86 0.58
CA VAL A 290 -8.49 26.03 -0.23
C VAL A 290 -8.08 25.88 -1.70
N TRP A 291 -6.88 25.35 -1.93
CA TRP A 291 -6.19 25.25 -3.21
C TRP A 291 -5.55 23.86 -3.35
N PRO A 292 -6.35 22.81 -3.64
CA PRO A 292 -5.88 21.43 -3.75
C PRO A 292 -5.18 21.15 -5.10
N GLN A 293 -4.26 22.03 -5.49
CA GLN A 293 -3.45 21.86 -6.71
C GLN A 293 -2.24 20.95 -6.47
N TRP A 294 -1.65 21.03 -5.27
CA TRP A 294 -0.42 20.32 -4.91
C TRP A 294 -0.77 19.05 -4.16
N LEU A 295 -1.55 18.17 -4.77
CA LEU A 295 -1.86 16.86 -4.18
C LEU A 295 -0.77 15.85 -4.57
N CYS A 296 -0.15 15.20 -3.59
CA CYS A 296 0.88 14.19 -3.73
C CYS A 296 0.55 12.97 -2.86
N PHE A 297 0.82 11.77 -3.37
CA PHE A 297 0.56 10.54 -2.59
C PHE A 297 1.59 10.33 -1.48
N ASP A 298 2.74 11.01 -1.54
CA ASP A 298 3.84 10.86 -0.59
C ASP A 298 4.62 12.16 -0.39
N TRP A 299 4.67 12.62 0.86
CA TRP A 299 5.35 13.85 1.30
C TRP A 299 6.62 13.58 2.13
N SER A 300 7.17 12.35 2.10
CA SER A 300 8.40 11.98 2.80
C SER A 300 9.66 12.46 2.06
N MET A 301 10.85 12.10 2.55
CA MET A 301 12.14 12.34 1.89
C MET A 301 12.42 13.84 1.60
N GLY A 302 11.94 14.74 2.46
CA GLY A 302 12.26 16.17 2.35
C GLY A 302 11.45 16.95 1.31
N CYS A 303 10.31 16.43 0.84
CA CYS A 303 9.38 17.13 -0.05
C CYS A 303 9.10 18.59 0.35
N VAL A 304 9.00 18.84 1.66
CA VAL A 304 8.90 20.20 2.22
C VAL A 304 10.25 20.55 2.84
N PRO A 305 11.06 21.42 2.20
CA PRO A 305 12.35 21.82 2.75
C PRO A 305 12.19 22.49 4.12
N LEU A 306 13.12 22.24 5.04
CA LEU A 306 13.10 22.88 6.36
C LEU A 306 13.36 24.39 6.27
N ILE A 307 12.72 25.17 7.14
CA ILE A 307 13.00 26.60 7.31
C ILE A 307 14.19 26.74 8.25
N GLN A 308 15.40 26.83 7.68
CA GLN A 308 16.64 26.87 8.44
C GLN A 308 17.15 28.31 8.70
N GLN A 309 16.83 29.24 7.80
CA GLN A 309 17.32 30.61 7.83
C GLN A 309 16.20 31.59 8.22
N ARG A 310 16.57 32.69 8.87
CA ARG A 310 15.62 33.76 9.26
C ARG A 310 15.17 34.62 8.06
N SER A 311 15.91 34.59 6.96
CA SER A 311 15.61 35.27 5.70
C SER A 311 14.66 34.49 4.79
N ASP A 312 14.21 33.30 5.20
CA ASP A 312 13.32 32.46 4.40
C ASP A 312 11.94 33.12 4.22
N LEU A 313 11.56 33.40 2.98
CA LEU A 313 10.32 34.09 2.64
C LEU A 313 9.06 33.35 3.09
N ARG A 314 9.14 32.03 3.31
CA ARG A 314 8.02 31.21 3.79
C ARG A 314 7.58 31.60 5.20
N ILE A 315 8.43 32.28 5.96
CA ILE A 315 8.08 32.84 7.27
C ILE A 315 6.92 33.85 7.13
N PHE A 316 6.85 34.63 6.05
CA PHE A 316 5.73 35.55 5.83
C PHE A 316 4.40 34.81 5.66
N ALA A 317 4.40 33.63 5.01
CA ALA A 317 3.21 32.79 4.91
C ALA A 317 2.77 32.28 6.29
N VAL A 318 3.73 31.90 7.15
CA VAL A 318 3.47 31.50 8.54
C VAL A 318 2.85 32.65 9.34
N LEU A 319 3.41 33.85 9.24
CA LEU A 319 2.91 35.03 9.92
C LEU A 319 1.50 35.39 9.45
N ALA A 320 1.26 35.42 8.13
CA ALA A 320 -0.05 35.67 7.56
C ALA A 320 -1.09 34.62 8.03
N PHE A 321 -0.71 33.34 8.04
CA PHE A 321 -1.55 32.25 8.53
C PHE A 321 -1.97 32.49 9.99
N TRP A 322 -1.02 32.77 10.89
CA TRP A 322 -1.35 33.02 12.29
C TRP A 322 -2.10 34.32 12.53
N LEU A 323 -1.86 35.38 11.75
CA LEU A 323 -2.68 36.60 11.80
C LEU A 323 -4.15 36.30 11.48
N ILE A 324 -4.41 35.47 10.46
CA ILE A 324 -5.77 35.02 10.12
C ILE A 324 -6.37 34.20 11.26
N VAL A 325 -5.62 33.22 11.80
CA VAL A 325 -6.08 32.38 12.92
C VAL A 325 -6.40 33.23 14.15
N ILE A 326 -5.53 34.18 14.51
CA ILE A 326 -5.74 35.09 15.64
C ILE A 326 -6.97 35.97 15.40
N ALA A 327 -7.12 36.55 14.21
CA ALA A 327 -8.28 37.38 13.88
C ALA A 327 -9.61 36.60 13.95
N VAL A 328 -9.62 35.36 13.44
CA VAL A 328 -10.78 34.46 13.53
C VAL A 328 -11.06 34.09 14.98
N SER A 329 -10.06 33.66 15.74
CA SER A 329 -10.20 33.31 17.16
C SER A 329 -10.69 34.48 18.00
N TYR A 330 -10.12 35.68 17.81
CA TYR A 330 -10.56 36.90 18.49
C TYR A 330 -12.03 37.19 18.19
N ARG A 331 -12.44 37.09 16.93
CA ARG A 331 -13.83 37.30 16.53
C ARG A 331 -14.77 36.28 17.16
N LEU A 332 -14.38 35.01 17.23
CA LEU A 332 -15.19 33.95 17.83
C LEU A 332 -15.32 34.12 19.34
N VAL A 333 -14.23 34.46 20.03
CA VAL A 333 -14.25 34.75 21.46
C VAL A 333 -15.11 35.97 21.74
N LYS A 334 -14.96 37.04 20.95
CA LYS A 334 -15.80 38.23 21.05
C LYS A 334 -17.28 37.91 20.81
N ASP A 335 -17.60 37.13 19.78
CA ASP A 335 -18.97 36.70 19.50
C ASP A 335 -19.51 35.80 20.63
N LEU A 336 -18.68 34.93 21.22
CA LEU A 336 -19.05 34.10 22.37
C LEU A 336 -19.39 34.96 23.59
N ILE A 337 -18.55 35.96 23.91
CA ILE A 337 -18.76 36.87 25.04
C ILE A 337 -19.98 37.78 24.80
N THR A 338 -20.12 38.33 23.58
CA THR A 338 -21.16 39.33 23.28
C THR A 338 -22.54 38.72 23.02
N LYS A 339 -22.61 37.58 22.32
CA LYS A 339 -23.88 36.92 21.96
C LYS A 339 -24.29 35.83 22.94
N ASP A 340 -23.39 35.45 23.85
CA ASP A 340 -23.60 34.42 24.88
C ASP A 340 -24.12 33.09 24.31
N LYS A 341 -23.65 32.76 23.09
CA LYS A 341 -24.02 31.57 22.33
C LYS A 341 -22.85 31.11 21.48
N VAL A 342 -22.65 29.79 21.45
CA VAL A 342 -21.73 29.16 20.50
C VAL A 342 -22.37 29.13 19.11
N ASP A 343 -21.72 29.77 18.16
CA ASP A 343 -22.16 29.84 16.76
C ASP A 343 -21.69 28.59 15.97
N VAL A 344 -22.30 28.33 14.81
CA VAL A 344 -21.96 27.21 13.93
C VAL A 344 -20.49 27.23 13.50
N TYR A 345 -19.86 28.41 13.46
CA TYR A 345 -18.44 28.54 13.14
C TYR A 345 -17.53 27.76 14.12
N VAL A 346 -17.90 27.67 15.40
CA VAL A 346 -17.15 26.89 16.40
C VAL A 346 -17.25 25.40 16.11
N MET A 347 -18.42 24.92 15.69
CA MET A 347 -18.58 23.52 15.26
C MET A 347 -17.82 23.23 13.97
N ALA A 348 -17.84 24.15 13.02
CA ALA A 348 -17.13 23.99 11.77
C ALA A 348 -15.60 23.97 11.99
N LEU A 349 -15.09 24.81 12.88
CA LEU A 349 -13.67 24.79 13.27
C LEU A 349 -13.31 23.57 14.13
N SER A 350 -14.19 23.10 15.01
CA SER A 350 -13.91 21.88 15.78
C SER A 350 -13.83 20.65 14.90
N LEU A 351 -14.70 20.55 13.88
CA LEU A 351 -14.63 19.51 12.84
C LEU A 351 -13.36 19.59 11.98
N MET A 352 -12.79 20.79 11.82
CA MET A 352 -11.56 20.98 11.07
C MET A 352 -10.31 20.66 11.92
N LEU A 353 -10.27 21.15 13.16
CA LEU A 353 -9.06 21.10 14.00
C LEU A 353 -8.92 19.81 14.82
N ILE A 354 -10.00 19.32 15.44
CA ILE A 354 -9.93 18.18 16.36
C ILE A 354 -9.55 16.89 15.61
N PRO A 355 -10.17 16.56 14.45
CA PRO A 355 -9.79 15.38 13.68
C PRO A 355 -8.38 15.46 13.07
N PHE A 356 -7.86 16.67 12.82
CA PHE A 356 -6.51 16.88 12.32
C PHE A 356 -5.43 16.79 13.41
N LEU A 357 -5.81 16.96 14.69
CA LEU A 357 -4.87 17.06 15.81
C LEU A 357 -3.94 15.84 15.94
N PRO A 358 -4.39 14.57 15.80
CA PRO A 358 -3.49 13.41 15.87
C PRO A 358 -2.41 13.40 14.77
N SER A 359 -2.72 13.96 13.60
CA SER A 359 -1.79 14.08 12.46
C SER A 359 -0.98 15.38 12.45
N SER A 360 -1.21 16.28 13.40
CA SER A 360 -0.63 17.62 13.38
C SER A 360 0.83 17.71 13.85
N ASN A 361 1.45 16.65 14.35
CA ASN A 361 2.76 16.73 15.04
C ASN A 361 2.80 17.61 16.31
N LEU A 362 1.68 18.19 16.77
CA LEU A 362 1.62 19.03 17.98
C LEU A 362 1.69 18.21 19.27
N LEU A 363 0.92 17.13 19.36
CA LEU A 363 0.85 16.29 20.55
C LEU A 363 1.87 15.15 20.51
N LEU A 364 1.94 14.50 19.36
CA LEU A 364 2.76 13.31 19.13
C LEU A 364 3.40 13.44 17.76
N ARG A 365 4.65 12.98 17.67
CA ARG A 365 5.36 12.86 16.41
C ARG A 365 4.66 11.84 15.51
N VAL A 366 4.41 12.19 14.25
CA VAL A 366 3.91 11.28 13.22
C VAL A 366 4.91 11.10 12.07
N GLY A 367 4.87 9.93 11.44
CA GLY A 367 5.78 9.52 10.35
C GLY A 367 5.44 10.09 8.97
N PHE A 368 4.74 11.21 8.90
CA PHE A 368 4.50 11.88 7.62
C PHE A 368 4.48 13.38 7.84
N VAL A 369 4.96 14.12 6.82
CA VAL A 369 4.97 15.58 6.81
C VAL A 369 3.56 16.12 6.53
N ILE A 370 2.93 15.63 5.47
CA ILE A 370 1.55 15.92 5.06
C ILE A 370 0.93 14.58 4.62
N ALA A 371 -0.32 14.34 4.96
CA ALA A 371 -1.08 13.19 4.48
C ALA A 371 -2.50 13.63 4.11
N GLU A 372 -2.85 13.61 2.83
CA GLU A 372 -4.12 14.20 2.35
C GLU A 372 -5.32 13.41 2.82
N ARG A 373 -5.20 12.09 2.94
CA ARG A 373 -6.21 11.22 3.55
C ARG A 373 -6.65 11.66 4.95
N THR A 374 -5.80 12.36 5.72
CA THR A 374 -6.19 12.86 7.06
C THR A 374 -7.09 14.08 7.00
N LEU A 375 -7.20 14.73 5.84
CA LEU A 375 -8.06 15.90 5.60
C LEU A 375 -9.51 15.54 5.24
N LEU A 376 -9.85 14.25 5.07
CA LEU A 376 -11.22 13.82 4.74
C LEU A 376 -12.27 14.29 5.77
N VAL A 377 -12.06 14.07 7.06
CA VAL A 377 -12.98 14.57 8.09
C VAL A 377 -12.82 16.09 8.29
N PRO A 378 -11.60 16.65 8.38
CA PRO A 378 -11.38 18.09 8.47
C PRO A 378 -12.05 18.93 7.37
N SER A 379 -12.10 18.45 6.13
CA SER A 379 -12.73 19.14 5.00
C SER A 379 -14.22 19.39 5.23
N THR A 380 -14.88 18.58 6.06
CA THR A 380 -16.28 18.76 6.48
C THR A 380 -16.48 20.11 7.17
N GLY A 381 -15.56 20.47 8.06
CA GLY A 381 -15.54 21.75 8.76
C GLY A 381 -15.33 22.92 7.79
N TYR A 382 -14.37 22.77 6.88
CA TYR A 382 -14.13 23.73 5.81
C TYR A 382 -15.36 23.95 4.92
N CYS A 383 -15.99 22.87 4.44
CA CYS A 383 -17.16 22.96 3.57
C CYS A 383 -18.34 23.65 4.26
N LEU A 384 -18.54 23.40 5.55
CA LEU A 384 -19.56 24.08 6.35
C LEU A 384 -19.25 25.59 6.51
N LEU A 385 -17.99 25.96 6.76
CA LEU A 385 -17.58 27.36 6.82
C LEU A 385 -17.83 28.10 5.51
N VAL A 386 -17.45 27.50 4.37
CA VAL A 386 -17.66 28.09 3.04
C VAL A 386 -19.16 28.27 2.77
N ALA A 387 -19.98 27.26 3.08
CA ALA A 387 -21.42 27.32 2.84
C ALA A 387 -22.13 28.40 3.69
N VAL A 388 -21.80 28.49 4.97
CA VAL A 388 -22.34 29.54 5.86
C VAL A 388 -21.83 30.92 5.45
N GLY A 389 -20.56 31.02 5.05
CA GLY A 389 -19.97 32.24 4.51
C GLY A 389 -20.70 32.72 3.25
N LEU A 390 -21.01 31.80 2.33
CA LEU A 390 -21.77 32.07 1.11
C LEU A 390 -23.19 32.59 1.41
N GLU A 391 -23.92 31.96 2.33
CA GLU A 391 -25.25 32.44 2.77
C GLU A 391 -25.15 33.87 3.32
N LYS A 392 -24.12 34.15 4.12
CA LYS A 392 -23.88 35.48 4.72
C LYS A 392 -23.50 36.54 3.69
N LEU A 393 -22.67 36.20 2.71
CA LEU A 393 -22.32 37.12 1.62
C LEU A 393 -23.54 37.44 0.74
N LYS A 394 -24.31 36.43 0.35
CA LYS A 394 -25.55 36.60 -0.43
C LYS A 394 -26.58 37.46 0.29
N SER A 395 -26.76 37.27 1.60
CA SER A 395 -27.69 38.05 2.41
C SER A 395 -27.22 39.49 2.66
N ARG A 396 -25.91 39.72 2.82
CA ARG A 396 -25.35 41.07 3.01
C ARG A 396 -25.34 41.89 1.72
N PHE A 397 -25.03 41.24 0.60
CA PHE A 397 -24.85 41.88 -0.71
C PHE A 397 -25.86 41.34 -1.71
N GLY A 398 -27.14 41.54 -1.42
CA GLY A 398 -28.26 40.96 -2.19
C GLY A 398 -28.28 41.33 -3.68
N SER A 399 -27.80 42.52 -4.05
CA SER A 399 -27.73 43.01 -5.43
C SER A 399 -26.82 42.15 -6.32
N VAL A 400 -25.77 41.55 -5.74
CA VAL A 400 -24.78 40.72 -6.45
C VAL A 400 -24.85 39.24 -6.04
N LYS A 401 -25.97 38.78 -5.48
CA LYS A 401 -26.14 37.37 -5.05
C LYS A 401 -25.93 36.34 -6.17
N ASN A 402 -26.21 36.72 -7.42
CA ASN A 402 -26.02 35.86 -8.59
C ASN A 402 -24.53 35.69 -8.91
N LEU A 403 -23.70 36.73 -8.69
CA LEU A 403 -22.25 36.64 -8.82
C LEU A 403 -21.68 35.62 -7.82
N PHE A 404 -22.07 35.68 -6.55
CA PHE A 404 -21.63 34.69 -5.56
C PHE A 404 -22.09 33.26 -5.89
N THR A 405 -23.28 33.12 -6.47
CA THR A 405 -23.77 31.81 -6.93
C THR A 405 -22.93 31.30 -8.11
N ALA A 406 -22.60 32.17 -9.07
CA ALA A 406 -21.74 31.83 -10.21
C ALA A 406 -20.32 31.46 -9.76
N MET A 407 -19.73 32.21 -8.83
CA MET A 407 -18.42 31.90 -8.23
C MET A 407 -18.43 30.54 -7.51
N TYR A 408 -19.50 30.24 -6.77
CA TYR A 408 -19.65 28.95 -6.10
C TYR A 408 -19.81 27.80 -7.11
N ILE A 409 -20.56 27.98 -8.18
CA ILE A 409 -20.67 26.98 -9.26
C ILE A 409 -19.32 26.76 -9.93
N LEU A 410 -18.57 27.84 -10.23
CA LEU A 410 -17.22 27.74 -10.79
C LEU A 410 -16.28 26.98 -9.86
N LEU A 411 -16.35 27.24 -8.54
CA LEU A 411 -15.60 26.49 -7.54
C LEU A 411 -15.95 25.01 -7.57
N LEU A 412 -17.24 24.65 -7.59
CA LEU A 412 -17.69 23.26 -7.70
C LEU A 412 -17.19 22.58 -8.97
N VAL A 413 -17.31 23.23 -10.13
CA VAL A 413 -16.83 22.69 -11.40
C VAL A 413 -15.32 22.47 -11.36
N THR A 414 -14.58 23.42 -10.79
CA THR A 414 -13.13 23.31 -10.62
C THR A 414 -12.77 22.13 -9.70
N PHE A 415 -13.52 21.95 -8.60
CA PHE A 415 -13.32 20.85 -7.67
C PHE A 415 -13.63 19.50 -8.30
N VAL A 416 -14.74 19.37 -9.03
CA VAL A 416 -15.05 18.15 -9.78
C VAL A 416 -13.96 17.85 -10.82
N ALA A 417 -13.53 18.85 -11.60
CA ALA A 417 -12.48 18.68 -12.61
C ALA A 417 -11.15 18.26 -11.99
N ARG A 418 -10.73 18.89 -10.87
CA ARG A 418 -9.52 18.51 -10.15
C ARG A 418 -9.61 17.15 -9.51
N SER A 419 -10.78 16.77 -8.97
CA SER A 419 -11.03 15.41 -8.49
C SER A 419 -10.86 14.42 -9.64
N ILE A 420 -11.52 14.60 -10.78
CA ILE A 420 -11.39 13.72 -11.95
C ILE A 420 -9.92 13.57 -12.40
N GLN A 421 -9.21 14.70 -12.53
CA GLN A 421 -7.78 14.68 -12.88
C GLN A 421 -6.97 13.88 -11.86
N ARG A 422 -7.16 14.15 -10.55
CA ARG A 422 -6.41 13.45 -9.51
C ARG A 422 -6.74 11.96 -9.51
N ASN A 423 -8.00 11.55 -9.71
CA ASN A 423 -8.39 10.15 -9.80
C ASN A 423 -7.71 9.46 -11.00
N TYR A 424 -7.55 10.16 -12.13
CA TYR A 424 -6.85 9.63 -13.30
C TYR A 424 -5.37 9.33 -13.04
N GLU A 425 -4.72 10.10 -12.17
CA GLU A 425 -3.35 9.84 -11.74
C GLU A 425 -3.23 8.56 -10.91
N TRP A 426 -4.29 8.19 -10.18
CA TRP A 426 -4.41 6.94 -9.41
C TRP A 426 -4.83 5.72 -10.25
N ILE A 427 -4.86 5.79 -11.58
CA ILE A 427 -5.21 4.60 -12.40
C ILE A 427 -4.07 3.57 -12.40
N ASN A 428 -2.81 4.02 -12.37
CA ASN A 428 -1.64 3.14 -12.34
C ASN A 428 -0.40 3.80 -11.71
N GLU A 429 0.56 2.97 -11.32
CA GLU A 429 1.82 3.37 -10.69
C GLU A 429 2.59 4.44 -11.46
N VAL A 430 2.72 4.29 -12.79
CA VAL A 430 3.50 5.21 -13.62
C VAL A 430 2.91 6.62 -13.55
N ARG A 431 1.58 6.73 -13.68
CA ARG A 431 0.89 8.02 -13.61
C ARG A 431 1.00 8.63 -12.22
N LEU A 432 0.77 7.83 -11.18
CA LEU A 432 0.81 8.29 -9.80
C LEU A 432 2.19 8.82 -9.41
N PHE A 433 3.25 8.10 -9.76
CA PHE A 433 4.61 8.51 -9.45
C PHE A 433 5.06 9.70 -10.30
N LYS A 434 4.64 9.77 -11.58
CA LYS A 434 4.91 10.95 -12.42
C LYS A 434 4.25 12.21 -11.89
N SER A 435 2.98 12.16 -11.49
CA SER A 435 2.31 13.36 -10.96
C SER A 435 2.91 13.82 -9.64
N ALA A 436 3.42 12.89 -8.82
CA ALA A 436 4.18 13.25 -7.62
C ALA A 436 5.47 14.02 -7.93
N LEU A 437 6.15 13.76 -9.05
CA LEU A 437 7.33 14.55 -9.44
C LEU A 437 6.99 15.99 -9.83
N GLU A 438 5.76 16.27 -10.26
CA GLU A 438 5.32 17.64 -10.56
C GLU A 438 5.18 18.49 -9.29
N VAL A 439 4.93 17.84 -8.14
CA VAL A 439 4.77 18.50 -6.84
C VAL A 439 6.06 18.43 -6.01
N CYS A 440 6.70 17.26 -6.03
CA CYS A 440 7.82 16.89 -5.18
C CYS A 440 8.98 16.30 -6.01
N PRO A 441 9.61 17.07 -6.91
CA PRO A 441 10.64 16.56 -7.82
C PRO A 441 11.90 16.04 -7.12
N LEU A 442 12.13 16.46 -5.87
CA LEU A 442 13.29 16.07 -5.06
C LEU A 442 13.00 14.88 -4.12
N ASN A 443 11.88 14.17 -4.30
CA ASN A 443 11.56 13.00 -3.48
C ASN A 443 12.28 11.74 -3.98
N ALA A 444 13.32 11.31 -3.25
CA ALA A 444 14.08 10.10 -3.56
C ALA A 444 13.22 8.82 -3.65
N LYS A 445 12.17 8.70 -2.82
CA LYS A 445 11.24 7.55 -2.82
C LYS A 445 10.41 7.49 -4.10
N VAL A 446 10.02 8.65 -4.65
CA VAL A 446 9.30 8.71 -5.93
C VAL A 446 10.20 8.25 -7.07
N HIS A 447 11.44 8.74 -7.15
CA HIS A 447 12.42 8.31 -8.17
C HIS A 447 12.74 6.82 -8.06
N TYR A 448 12.93 6.30 -6.84
CA TYR A 448 13.11 4.86 -6.61
C TYR A 448 11.92 4.05 -7.14
N ASN A 449 10.69 4.46 -6.82
CA ASN A 449 9.49 3.74 -7.24
C ASN A 449 9.29 3.80 -8.77
N ILE A 450 9.63 4.92 -9.42
CA ILE A 450 9.68 4.99 -10.89
C ILE A 450 10.71 4.01 -11.44
N GLY A 451 11.91 3.96 -10.86
CA GLY A 451 12.95 3.00 -11.23
C GLY A 451 12.48 1.56 -11.12
N LYS A 452 11.77 1.22 -10.04
CA LYS A 452 11.17 -0.11 -9.80
C LYS A 452 10.14 -0.50 -10.86
N VAL A 453 9.31 0.45 -11.29
CA VAL A 453 8.33 0.19 -12.35
C VAL A 453 9.02 0.01 -13.71
N LEU A 454 10.02 0.84 -14.00
CA LEU A 454 10.76 0.81 -15.27
C LEU A 454 11.70 -0.40 -15.40
N SER A 455 12.16 -0.99 -14.30
CA SER A 455 13.00 -2.19 -14.33
C SER A 455 12.25 -3.45 -14.75
N ASN A 456 10.93 -3.39 -14.91
CA ASN A 456 10.17 -4.51 -15.44
C ASN A 456 10.37 -4.63 -16.96
N PRO A 457 10.87 -5.77 -17.49
CA PRO A 457 11.19 -5.95 -18.91
C PRO A 457 10.03 -5.70 -19.87
N THR A 458 8.78 -5.82 -19.38
CA THR A 458 7.56 -5.61 -20.19
C THR A 458 7.09 -4.17 -20.23
N ARG A 459 7.59 -3.30 -19.33
CA ARG A 459 7.03 -1.95 -19.08
C ARG A 459 8.01 -0.80 -19.25
N GLY A 460 9.31 -1.06 -19.33
CA GLY A 460 10.29 0.03 -19.37
C GLY A 460 11.66 -0.35 -19.93
N SER A 461 12.48 0.68 -20.07
CA SER A 461 13.88 0.60 -20.48
C SER A 461 14.75 0.47 -19.23
N LEU A 462 15.61 -0.56 -19.16
CA LEU A 462 16.61 -0.71 -18.09
C LEU A 462 17.49 0.55 -17.94
N ARG A 463 17.69 1.33 -19.02
CA ARG A 463 18.42 2.60 -18.97
C ARG A 463 17.68 3.68 -18.16
N ASP A 464 16.37 3.79 -18.30
CA ASP A 464 15.58 4.79 -17.57
C ASP A 464 15.41 4.38 -16.10
N ALA A 465 15.32 3.06 -15.84
CA ALA A 465 15.32 2.52 -14.48
C ALA A 465 16.63 2.85 -13.75
N GLU A 466 17.77 2.60 -14.39
CA GLU A 466 19.08 2.96 -13.87
C GLU A 466 19.18 4.45 -13.55
N ARG A 467 18.79 5.33 -14.49
CA ARG A 467 18.79 6.79 -14.26
C ARG A 467 17.95 7.18 -13.04
N SER A 468 16.79 6.58 -12.89
CA SER A 468 15.88 6.86 -11.77
C SER A 468 16.47 6.40 -10.43
N TYR A 469 17.12 5.24 -10.39
CA TYR A 469 17.82 4.78 -9.18
C TYR A 469 19.03 5.64 -8.84
N ARG A 470 19.85 6.03 -9.83
CA ARG A 470 20.98 6.94 -9.61
C ARG A 470 20.51 8.27 -9.04
N HIS A 471 19.46 8.86 -9.60
CA HIS A 471 18.92 10.11 -9.07
C HIS A 471 18.30 9.96 -7.68
N ALA A 472 17.65 8.83 -7.38
CA ALA A 472 17.22 8.53 -6.02
C ALA A 472 18.39 8.48 -5.02
N LEU A 473 19.55 7.97 -5.44
CA LEU A 473 20.78 7.91 -4.63
C LEU A 473 21.49 9.26 -4.54
N GLU A 474 21.41 10.12 -5.55
CA GLU A 474 21.86 11.52 -5.48
C GLU A 474 21.07 12.29 -4.41
N LEU A 475 19.75 12.10 -4.38
CA LEU A 475 18.85 12.76 -3.43
C LEU A 475 18.93 12.15 -2.03
N TYR A 476 19.12 10.83 -1.93
CA TYR A 476 19.27 10.12 -0.66
C TYR A 476 20.36 9.04 -0.74
N PRO A 477 21.63 9.39 -0.43
CA PRO A 477 22.77 8.48 -0.54
C PRO A 477 22.78 7.28 0.41
N ARG A 478 21.78 7.16 1.30
CA ARG A 478 21.63 6.03 2.24
C ARG A 478 20.44 5.13 1.87
N TYR A 479 19.97 5.17 0.62
CA TYR A 479 18.83 4.37 0.17
C TYR A 479 19.24 2.93 -0.21
N GLU A 480 19.25 2.01 0.76
CA GLU A 480 19.80 0.67 0.54
C GLU A 480 19.04 -0.14 -0.52
N GLN A 481 17.71 0.03 -0.63
CA GLN A 481 16.91 -0.65 -1.66
C GLN A 481 17.25 -0.15 -3.07
N ALA A 482 17.49 1.16 -3.23
CA ALA A 482 17.87 1.73 -4.52
C ALA A 482 19.27 1.25 -4.93
N MET A 483 20.23 1.19 -4.00
CA MET A 483 21.57 0.62 -4.24
C MET A 483 21.49 -0.82 -4.72
N ASN A 484 20.72 -1.65 -4.03
CA ASN A 484 20.55 -3.07 -4.38
C ASN A 484 19.91 -3.26 -5.76
N ASN A 485 18.89 -2.48 -6.10
CA ASN A 485 18.22 -2.61 -7.40
C ASN A 485 19.09 -2.05 -8.54
N LEU A 486 19.83 -0.97 -8.29
CA LEU A 486 20.83 -0.45 -9.24
C LEU A 486 21.91 -1.50 -9.50
N ALA A 487 22.46 -2.12 -8.45
CA ALA A 487 23.47 -3.16 -8.57
C ALA A 487 22.98 -4.38 -9.38
N ASN A 488 21.71 -4.78 -9.24
CA ASN A 488 21.15 -5.85 -10.04
C ASN A 488 21.14 -5.51 -11.54
N ILE A 489 20.78 -4.26 -11.91
CA ILE A 489 20.83 -3.80 -13.31
C ILE A 489 22.28 -3.77 -13.82
N LEU A 490 23.22 -3.26 -13.01
CA LEU A 490 24.64 -3.20 -13.37
C LEU A 490 25.24 -4.60 -13.57
N ARG A 491 24.88 -5.56 -12.71
CA ARG A 491 25.27 -6.97 -12.84
C ARG A 491 24.74 -7.58 -14.13
N GLU A 492 23.47 -7.35 -14.48
CA GLU A 492 22.90 -7.82 -15.76
C GLU A 492 23.59 -7.23 -16.99
N LYS A 493 24.20 -6.04 -16.86
CA LYS A 493 25.03 -5.42 -17.90
C LYS A 493 26.49 -5.89 -17.90
N GLY A 494 26.89 -6.74 -16.96
CA GLY A 494 28.28 -7.16 -16.78
C GLY A 494 29.19 -6.14 -16.06
N GLN A 495 28.62 -5.05 -15.51
CA GLN A 495 29.36 -4.01 -14.76
C GLN A 495 29.53 -4.44 -13.30
N LEU A 496 30.29 -5.51 -13.07
CA LEU A 496 30.38 -6.20 -11.78
C LEU A 496 31.04 -5.35 -10.68
N GLU A 497 32.08 -4.58 -11.02
CA GLU A 497 32.81 -3.73 -10.07
C GLU A 497 31.90 -2.65 -9.45
N GLU A 498 31.11 -1.97 -10.29
CA GLU A 498 30.17 -0.96 -9.81
C GLU A 498 29.00 -1.60 -9.03
N ALA A 499 28.51 -2.75 -9.50
CA ALA A 499 27.47 -3.50 -8.79
C ALA A 499 27.93 -3.88 -7.37
N GLU A 500 29.17 -4.36 -7.23
CA GLU A 500 29.77 -4.67 -5.94
C GLU A 500 29.86 -3.42 -5.04
N TYR A 501 30.37 -2.30 -5.55
CA TYR A 501 30.47 -1.05 -4.79
C TYR A 501 29.14 -0.67 -4.15
N TRP A 502 28.06 -0.67 -4.94
CA TRP A 502 26.72 -0.34 -4.44
C TRP A 502 26.20 -1.35 -3.41
N LEU A 503 26.49 -2.64 -3.59
CA LEU A 503 26.06 -3.69 -2.65
C LEU A 503 26.83 -3.64 -1.32
N GLN A 504 28.14 -3.38 -1.37
CA GLN A 504 28.95 -3.14 -0.17
C GLN A 504 28.42 -1.93 0.60
N LEU A 505 28.10 -0.84 -0.09
CA LEU A 505 27.50 0.34 0.53
C LEU A 505 26.12 0.03 1.12
N ALA A 506 25.28 -0.75 0.44
CA ALA A 506 23.95 -1.13 0.93
C ALA A 506 24.03 -1.91 2.26
N VAL A 507 24.94 -2.88 2.37
CA VAL A 507 25.11 -3.67 3.60
C VAL A 507 25.86 -2.89 4.69
N ALA A 508 26.68 -1.90 4.34
CA ALA A 508 27.26 -0.98 5.30
C ALA A 508 26.21 -0.02 5.90
N VAL A 509 25.31 0.50 5.07
CA VAL A 509 24.19 1.36 5.51
C VAL A 509 23.20 0.58 6.35
N ARG A 510 22.88 -0.66 5.96
CA ARG A 510 21.95 -1.53 6.67
C ARG A 510 22.51 -2.96 6.80
N PRO A 511 23.25 -3.25 7.89
CA PRO A 511 23.88 -4.56 8.09
C PRO A 511 22.90 -5.74 8.11
N ASN A 512 21.65 -5.54 8.56
CA ASN A 512 20.63 -6.59 8.58
C ASN A 512 19.89 -6.78 7.24
N PHE A 513 20.35 -6.15 6.14
CA PHE A 513 19.70 -6.23 4.84
C PHE A 513 20.06 -7.53 4.10
N ALA A 514 19.37 -8.62 4.44
CA ALA A 514 19.64 -9.96 3.90
C ALA A 514 19.67 -10.03 2.36
N ALA A 515 18.80 -9.28 1.67
CA ALA A 515 18.79 -9.27 0.19
C ALA A 515 20.05 -8.61 -0.40
N GLY A 516 20.56 -7.55 0.24
CA GLY A 516 21.83 -6.92 -0.14
C GLY A 516 23.01 -7.87 0.02
N TRP A 517 23.08 -8.60 1.14
CA TRP A 517 24.11 -9.63 1.36
C TRP A 517 24.05 -10.77 0.34
N MET A 518 22.84 -11.24 0.00
CA MET A 518 22.67 -12.28 -1.01
C MET A 518 23.13 -11.80 -2.39
N ASN A 519 22.75 -10.59 -2.80
CA ASN A 519 23.16 -10.05 -4.11
C ASN A 519 24.66 -9.74 -4.15
N LEU A 520 25.26 -9.30 -3.03
CA LEU A 520 26.71 -9.17 -2.90
C LEU A 520 27.39 -10.52 -3.11
N ALA A 521 26.89 -11.57 -2.48
CA ALA A 521 27.43 -12.93 -2.63
C ALA A 521 27.36 -13.43 -4.09
N ILE A 522 26.30 -13.10 -4.82
CA ILE A 522 26.15 -13.46 -6.23
C ILE A 522 27.21 -12.75 -7.09
N VAL A 523 27.45 -11.45 -6.86
CA VAL A 523 28.49 -10.70 -7.61
C VAL A 523 29.87 -11.25 -7.30
N LEU A 524 30.21 -11.45 -6.02
CA LEU A 524 31.49 -12.02 -5.59
C LEU A 524 31.71 -13.44 -6.11
N GLY A 525 30.65 -14.26 -6.15
CA GLY A 525 30.71 -15.65 -6.59
C GLY A 525 31.01 -15.83 -8.08
N SER A 526 30.93 -14.76 -8.87
CA SER A 526 31.32 -14.78 -10.29
C SER A 526 32.85 -14.76 -10.51
N GLN A 527 33.63 -14.58 -9.45
CA GLN A 527 35.09 -14.50 -9.43
C GLN A 527 35.64 -15.63 -8.55
N GLU A 528 36.36 -16.60 -9.15
CA GLU A 528 36.80 -17.83 -8.46
C GLU A 528 37.68 -17.54 -7.24
N GLU A 529 38.57 -16.55 -7.37
CA GLU A 529 39.48 -16.11 -6.33
C GLU A 529 38.77 -15.50 -5.11
N ARG A 530 37.46 -15.24 -5.21
CA ARG A 530 36.64 -14.57 -4.18
C ARG A 530 35.51 -15.43 -3.64
N TRP A 531 35.46 -16.71 -3.98
CA TRP A 531 34.45 -17.63 -3.48
C TRP A 531 34.35 -17.68 -1.95
N GLY A 532 35.47 -17.55 -1.24
CA GLY A 532 35.47 -17.45 0.22
C GLY A 532 34.74 -16.22 0.77
N GLU A 533 34.78 -15.10 0.05
CA GLU A 533 34.01 -13.89 0.39
C GLU A 533 32.52 -14.08 0.10
N ALA A 534 32.19 -14.68 -1.05
CA ALA A 534 30.83 -14.98 -1.44
C ALA A 534 30.13 -15.91 -0.43
N VAL A 535 30.79 -16.98 0.05
CA VAL A 535 30.27 -17.86 1.09
C VAL A 535 29.98 -17.09 2.39
N ARG A 536 30.88 -16.19 2.80
CA ARG A 536 30.65 -15.34 4.00
C ARG A 536 29.43 -14.42 3.81
N ALA A 537 29.28 -13.81 2.64
CA ALA A 537 28.15 -12.96 2.33
C ALA A 537 26.82 -13.74 2.34
N TYR A 538 26.75 -14.95 1.76
CA TYR A 538 25.57 -15.82 1.89
C TYR A 538 25.27 -16.19 3.34
N LYS A 539 26.30 -16.53 4.13
CA LYS A 539 26.11 -16.84 5.56
C LYS A 539 25.56 -15.63 6.33
N ASN A 540 26.01 -14.41 6.03
CA ASN A 540 25.44 -13.18 6.60
C ASN A 540 23.96 -13.00 6.19
N ALA A 541 23.62 -13.21 4.92
CA ALA A 541 22.24 -13.15 4.45
C ALA A 541 21.34 -14.12 5.24
N LEU A 542 21.80 -15.36 5.45
CA LEU A 542 21.09 -16.41 6.18
C LEU A 542 21.05 -16.18 7.70
N ALA A 543 22.06 -15.51 8.26
CA ALA A 543 22.06 -15.10 9.67
C ALA A 543 20.98 -14.04 9.95
N HIS A 544 20.78 -13.11 9.02
CA HIS A 544 19.75 -12.06 9.13
C HIS A 544 18.35 -12.52 8.71
N ARG A 545 18.25 -13.50 7.78
CA ARG A 545 16.99 -14.12 7.37
C ARG A 545 17.16 -15.64 7.30
N LYS A 546 16.71 -16.34 8.34
CA LYS A 546 16.80 -17.81 8.44
C LYS A 546 15.97 -18.53 7.37
N GLU A 547 14.75 -18.07 7.13
CA GLU A 547 13.84 -18.61 6.11
C GLU A 547 14.11 -17.94 4.75
N TYR A 548 15.24 -18.28 4.12
CA TYR A 548 15.64 -17.72 2.82
C TYR A 548 16.04 -18.81 1.82
N PRO A 549 15.06 -19.53 1.23
CA PRO A 549 15.33 -20.68 0.37
C PRO A 549 16.15 -20.31 -0.87
N ASP A 550 15.94 -19.13 -1.46
CA ASP A 550 16.69 -18.68 -2.65
C ASP A 550 18.18 -18.44 -2.32
N ALA A 551 18.48 -17.92 -1.11
CA ALA A 551 19.86 -17.77 -0.65
C ALA A 551 20.53 -19.12 -0.36
N GLN A 552 19.80 -20.09 0.23
CA GLN A 552 20.29 -21.47 0.39
C GLN A 552 20.57 -22.12 -0.97
N TYR A 553 19.66 -21.95 -1.93
CA TYR A 553 19.82 -22.52 -3.26
C TYR A 553 21.07 -21.97 -3.98
N ASN A 554 21.25 -20.64 -3.97
CA ASN A 554 22.39 -20.01 -4.61
C ASN A 554 23.71 -20.31 -3.90
N LEU A 555 23.71 -20.44 -2.57
CA LEU A 555 24.87 -20.92 -1.82
C LEU A 555 25.22 -22.37 -2.21
N GLY A 556 24.21 -23.23 -2.42
CA GLY A 556 24.42 -24.59 -2.90
C GLY A 556 25.05 -24.64 -4.30
N ASN A 557 24.63 -23.74 -5.20
CA ASN A 557 25.25 -23.60 -6.52
C ASN A 557 26.71 -23.15 -6.40
N LEU A 558 27.01 -22.18 -5.54
CA LEU A 558 28.40 -21.77 -5.30
C LEU A 558 29.25 -22.94 -4.76
N TYR A 559 28.75 -23.73 -3.80
CA TYR A 559 29.48 -24.92 -3.31
C TYR A 559 29.71 -25.96 -4.41
N LEU A 560 28.75 -26.12 -5.33
CA LEU A 560 28.93 -27.00 -6.49
C LEU A 560 30.09 -26.50 -7.36
N ASP A 561 30.16 -25.19 -7.65
CA ASP A 561 31.23 -24.58 -8.44
C ASP A 561 32.59 -24.75 -7.76
N MET A 562 32.64 -24.68 -6.41
CA MET A 562 33.84 -24.98 -5.62
C MET A 562 34.19 -26.49 -5.55
N GLY A 563 33.35 -27.38 -6.06
CA GLY A 563 33.51 -28.84 -5.98
C GLY A 563 33.11 -29.47 -4.64
N ASP A 564 32.56 -28.70 -3.69
CA ASP A 564 32.03 -29.22 -2.41
C ASP A 564 30.60 -29.75 -2.60
N HIS A 565 30.54 -30.95 -3.16
CA HIS A 565 29.29 -31.65 -3.45
C HIS A 565 28.43 -31.92 -2.20
N LEU A 566 29.05 -32.13 -1.02
CA LEU A 566 28.32 -32.42 0.21
C LEU A 566 27.62 -31.15 0.72
N ALA A 567 28.33 -30.02 0.77
CA ALA A 567 27.74 -28.75 1.16
C ALA A 567 26.67 -28.28 0.16
N ALA A 568 26.89 -28.48 -1.14
CA ALA A 568 25.90 -28.19 -2.18
C ALA A 568 24.57 -28.93 -1.95
N LEU A 569 24.65 -30.25 -1.73
CA LEU A 569 23.47 -31.10 -1.48
C LEU A 569 22.73 -30.70 -0.20
N ASP A 570 23.45 -30.41 0.88
CA ASP A 570 22.85 -29.95 2.15
C ASP A 570 22.10 -28.62 1.97
N CYS A 571 22.70 -27.66 1.26
CA CYS A 571 22.08 -26.36 0.99
C CYS A 571 20.80 -26.50 0.14
N TRP A 572 20.83 -27.28 -0.93
CA TRP A 572 19.63 -27.52 -1.75
C TRP A 572 18.54 -28.28 -1.01
N LYS A 573 18.89 -29.26 -0.15
CA LYS A 573 17.93 -29.93 0.74
C LYS A 573 17.27 -28.94 1.70
N LYS A 574 18.04 -28.02 2.30
CA LYS A 574 17.49 -26.94 3.15
C LYS A 574 16.57 -26.01 2.37
N ALA A 575 16.95 -25.62 1.14
CA ALA A 575 16.11 -24.79 0.28
C ALA A 575 14.76 -25.48 -0.03
N ALA A 576 14.79 -26.76 -0.37
CA ALA A 576 13.61 -27.58 -0.61
C ALA A 576 12.76 -27.80 0.65
N ALA A 577 13.37 -27.97 1.83
CA ALA A 577 12.64 -28.07 3.09
C ALA A 577 11.93 -26.76 3.47
N LEU A 578 12.59 -25.60 3.26
CA LEU A 578 12.01 -24.28 3.49
C LEU A 578 10.91 -23.93 2.48
N ARG A 579 11.07 -24.35 1.22
CA ARG A 579 10.08 -24.16 0.16
C ARG A 579 9.96 -25.44 -0.68
N PRO A 580 9.05 -26.37 -0.34
CA PRO A 580 8.89 -27.63 -1.06
C PRO A 580 8.55 -27.48 -2.56
N THR A 581 8.05 -26.31 -2.95
CA THR A 581 7.80 -25.95 -4.36
C THR A 581 9.04 -25.48 -5.13
N HIS A 582 10.22 -25.43 -4.51
CA HIS A 582 11.48 -25.00 -5.14
C HIS A 582 12.07 -26.08 -6.07
N ALA A 583 11.43 -26.27 -7.23
CA ALA A 583 11.75 -27.32 -8.20
C ALA A 583 13.25 -27.43 -8.59
N ALA A 584 13.94 -26.30 -8.74
CA ALA A 584 15.36 -26.27 -9.11
C ALA A 584 16.27 -26.89 -8.03
N ALA A 585 15.91 -26.79 -6.76
CA ALA A 585 16.71 -27.35 -5.66
C ALA A 585 16.59 -28.89 -5.64
N TRP A 586 15.38 -29.41 -5.86
CA TRP A 586 15.14 -30.84 -6.05
C TRP A 586 15.90 -31.38 -7.27
N GLY A 587 15.78 -30.71 -8.42
CA GLY A 587 16.45 -31.09 -9.66
C GLY A 587 17.97 -31.15 -9.52
N ASN A 588 18.59 -30.11 -8.96
CA ASN A 588 20.05 -30.08 -8.75
C ASN A 588 20.53 -31.17 -7.78
N SER A 589 19.78 -31.40 -6.69
CA SER A 589 20.08 -32.47 -5.74
C SER A 589 20.04 -33.86 -6.39
N MET A 590 19.02 -34.12 -7.21
CA MET A 590 18.88 -35.39 -7.94
C MET A 590 19.98 -35.58 -8.97
N ALA A 591 20.27 -34.55 -9.76
CA ALA A 591 21.33 -34.59 -10.76
C ALA A 591 22.71 -34.87 -10.12
N LEU A 592 22.98 -34.26 -8.97
CA LEU A 592 24.22 -34.49 -8.23
C LEU A 592 24.30 -35.92 -7.69
N LEU A 593 23.23 -36.43 -7.06
CA LEU A 593 23.18 -37.82 -6.58
C LEU A 593 23.39 -38.83 -7.71
N ASP A 594 22.76 -38.61 -8.86
CA ASP A 594 22.93 -39.42 -10.07
C ASP A 594 24.39 -39.39 -10.57
N SER A 595 25.01 -38.20 -10.60
CA SER A 595 26.42 -38.07 -11.02
C SER A 595 27.41 -38.82 -10.11
N LYS A 596 27.05 -39.04 -8.84
CA LYS A 596 27.83 -39.81 -7.86
C LYS A 596 27.48 -41.30 -7.84
N GLY A 597 26.63 -41.77 -8.76
CA GLY A 597 26.21 -43.17 -8.85
C GLY A 597 25.17 -43.58 -7.82
N MET A 598 24.62 -42.64 -7.04
CA MET A 598 23.62 -42.91 -5.99
C MET A 598 22.20 -42.91 -6.59
N ALA A 599 21.99 -43.74 -7.62
CA ALA A 599 20.77 -43.75 -8.42
C ALA A 599 19.50 -44.04 -7.59
N SER A 600 19.55 -44.97 -6.64
CA SER A 600 18.41 -45.29 -5.77
C SER A 600 17.98 -44.10 -4.92
N ALA A 601 18.94 -43.39 -4.32
CA ALA A 601 18.67 -42.19 -3.53
C ALA A 601 18.11 -41.04 -4.39
N ALA A 602 18.57 -40.91 -5.63
CA ALA A 602 18.02 -39.93 -6.57
C ALA A 602 16.56 -40.23 -6.96
N VAL A 603 16.20 -41.52 -7.11
CA VAL A 603 14.81 -41.95 -7.36
C VAL A 603 13.92 -41.64 -6.16
N GLU A 604 14.32 -42.02 -4.95
CA GLU A 604 13.56 -41.74 -3.73
C GLU A 604 13.33 -40.23 -3.55
N LEU A 605 14.38 -39.43 -3.74
CA LEU A 605 14.30 -37.97 -3.67
C LEU A 605 13.35 -37.39 -4.71
N GLY A 606 13.38 -37.90 -5.94
CA GLY A 606 12.47 -37.47 -7.01
C GLY A 606 11.01 -37.84 -6.74
N GLN A 607 10.76 -39.02 -6.17
CA GLN A 607 9.41 -39.43 -5.78
C GLN A 607 8.86 -38.54 -4.66
N GLU A 608 9.69 -38.18 -3.67
CA GLU A 608 9.31 -37.21 -2.64
C GLU A 608 9.04 -35.82 -3.25
N ALA A 609 9.93 -35.34 -4.12
CA ALA A 609 9.76 -34.07 -4.80
C ALA A 609 8.43 -34.00 -5.58
N LEU A 610 8.03 -35.07 -6.27
CA LEU A 610 6.76 -35.11 -7.02
C LEU A 610 5.50 -35.01 -6.14
N LYS A 611 5.58 -35.31 -4.84
CA LYS A 611 4.47 -35.04 -3.91
C LYS A 611 4.21 -33.54 -3.77
N HIS A 612 5.24 -32.72 -3.91
CA HIS A 612 5.17 -31.27 -3.77
C HIS A 612 5.12 -30.53 -5.12
N VAL A 613 5.82 -31.05 -6.14
CA VAL A 613 5.92 -30.44 -7.48
C VAL A 613 5.56 -31.44 -8.59
N PRO A 614 4.31 -31.96 -8.62
CA PRO A 614 3.89 -33.04 -9.55
C PRO A 614 3.89 -32.63 -11.03
N LYS A 615 4.04 -31.34 -11.34
CA LYS A 615 4.08 -30.78 -12.69
C LYS A 615 5.46 -30.19 -13.05
N SER A 616 6.49 -30.49 -12.27
CA SER A 616 7.84 -29.96 -12.52
C SER A 616 8.52 -30.75 -13.65
N ALA A 617 8.72 -30.09 -14.79
CA ALA A 617 9.43 -30.66 -15.92
C ALA A 617 10.87 -31.07 -15.54
N ALA A 618 11.56 -30.26 -14.74
CA ALA A 618 12.93 -30.52 -14.29
C ALA A 618 13.04 -31.80 -13.42
N VAL A 619 12.08 -32.03 -12.52
CA VAL A 619 12.07 -33.23 -11.65
C VAL A 619 11.74 -34.47 -12.46
N HIS A 620 10.75 -34.39 -13.35
CA HIS A 620 10.44 -35.48 -14.28
C HIS A 620 11.62 -35.81 -15.20
N PHE A 621 12.29 -34.81 -15.74
CA PHE A 621 13.48 -34.99 -16.56
C PHE A 621 14.60 -35.69 -15.80
N ALA A 622 14.89 -35.25 -14.57
CA ALA A 622 15.90 -35.88 -13.72
C ALA A 622 15.56 -37.34 -13.38
N LEU A 623 14.31 -37.66 -13.04
CA LEU A 623 13.85 -39.05 -12.86
C LEU A 623 13.98 -39.88 -14.14
N GLY A 624 13.65 -39.32 -15.31
CA GLY A 624 13.80 -39.97 -16.60
C GLY A 624 15.25 -40.39 -16.87
N ASN A 625 16.21 -39.50 -16.60
CA ASN A 625 17.63 -39.79 -16.75
C ASN A 625 18.09 -40.94 -15.83
N VAL A 626 17.73 -40.87 -14.54
CA VAL A 626 18.13 -41.87 -13.54
C VAL A 626 17.51 -43.24 -13.85
N MET A 627 16.21 -43.30 -14.15
CA MET A 627 15.52 -44.54 -14.50
C MET A 627 16.06 -45.14 -15.80
N GLY A 628 16.40 -44.30 -16.77
CA GLY A 628 17.03 -44.71 -18.01
C GLY A 628 18.38 -45.38 -17.75
N LYS A 629 19.21 -44.82 -16.86
CA LYS A 629 20.49 -45.41 -16.42
C LYS A 629 20.29 -46.79 -15.77
N LEU A 630 19.30 -46.91 -14.90
CA LEU A 630 18.87 -48.15 -14.24
C LEU A 630 18.20 -49.18 -15.19
N ASN A 631 18.12 -48.90 -16.50
CA ASN A 631 17.49 -49.74 -17.51
C ASN A 631 15.97 -49.96 -17.30
N ARG A 632 15.31 -49.08 -16.55
CA ARG A 632 13.84 -49.05 -16.37
C ARG A 632 13.19 -48.23 -17.48
N LEU A 633 13.27 -48.74 -18.71
CA LEU A 633 13.03 -47.98 -19.94
C LEU A 633 11.60 -47.42 -20.06
N LEU A 634 10.58 -48.19 -19.68
CA LEU A 634 9.17 -47.76 -19.71
C LEU A 634 8.89 -46.59 -18.76
N GLU A 635 9.46 -46.63 -17.55
CA GLU A 635 9.29 -45.58 -16.54
C GLU A 635 10.05 -44.31 -16.92
N ALA A 636 11.26 -44.48 -17.46
CA ALA A 636 12.05 -43.38 -18.01
C ALA A 636 11.30 -42.67 -19.15
N GLU A 637 10.71 -43.42 -20.09
CA GLU A 637 9.90 -42.86 -21.18
C GLU A 637 8.71 -42.05 -20.64
N ARG A 638 7.99 -42.59 -19.65
CA ARG A 638 6.86 -41.88 -19.03
C ARG A 638 7.29 -40.54 -18.46
N HIS A 639 8.38 -40.51 -17.70
CA HIS A 639 8.89 -39.28 -17.10
C HIS A 639 9.41 -38.28 -18.12
N PHE A 640 10.11 -38.70 -19.18
CA PHE A 640 10.48 -37.78 -20.25
C PHE A 640 9.25 -37.20 -20.98
N ARG A 641 8.22 -38.00 -21.23
CA ARG A 641 6.96 -37.52 -21.82
C ARG A 641 6.25 -36.52 -20.91
N ASP A 642 6.22 -36.76 -19.61
CA ASP A 642 5.67 -35.80 -18.63
C ASP A 642 6.50 -34.51 -18.59
N ALA A 643 7.84 -34.59 -18.64
CA ALA A 643 8.70 -33.40 -18.75
C ALA A 643 8.37 -32.57 -20.00
N ILE A 644 8.23 -33.21 -21.16
CA ILE A 644 7.84 -32.56 -22.43
C ILE A 644 6.41 -31.98 -22.35
N LYS A 645 5.48 -32.66 -21.68
CA LYS A 645 4.12 -32.17 -21.47
C LYS A 645 4.10 -30.87 -20.67
N TYR A 646 4.96 -30.75 -19.66
CA TYR A 646 5.00 -29.58 -18.78
C TYR A 646 5.90 -28.46 -19.32
N ASP A 647 6.92 -28.76 -20.12
CA ASP A 647 7.67 -27.79 -20.91
C ASP A 647 8.09 -28.40 -22.26
N SER A 648 7.35 -28.02 -23.30
CA SER A 648 7.47 -28.60 -24.64
C SER A 648 8.52 -27.91 -25.51
N LYS A 649 9.12 -26.82 -25.05
CA LYS A 649 10.08 -26.01 -25.83
C LYS A 649 11.53 -26.37 -25.53
N ASN A 650 11.80 -27.12 -24.47
CA ASN A 650 13.15 -27.48 -24.09
C ASN A 650 13.69 -28.63 -24.96
N SER A 651 14.62 -28.33 -25.87
CA SER A 651 15.26 -29.30 -26.77
C SER A 651 15.99 -30.44 -26.03
N LEU A 652 16.42 -30.21 -24.79
CA LEU A 652 17.14 -31.19 -23.98
C LEU A 652 16.27 -32.40 -23.64
N TYR A 653 14.97 -32.21 -23.44
CA TYR A 653 14.05 -33.30 -23.08
C TYR A 653 13.85 -34.27 -24.23
N TYR A 654 13.69 -33.74 -25.44
CA TYR A 654 13.62 -34.55 -26.66
C TYR A 654 14.96 -35.24 -26.95
N SER A 655 16.08 -34.53 -26.76
CA SER A 655 17.42 -35.11 -26.95
C SER A 655 17.63 -36.36 -26.07
N ASN A 656 17.30 -36.27 -24.78
CA ASN A 656 17.50 -37.40 -23.85
C ASN A 656 16.46 -38.51 -24.03
N LEU A 657 15.23 -38.20 -24.43
CA LEU A 657 14.28 -39.22 -24.84
C LEU A 657 14.76 -39.98 -26.08
N GLY A 658 15.38 -39.28 -27.03
CA GLY A 658 16.05 -39.91 -28.18
C GLY A 658 17.18 -40.85 -27.76
N VAL A 659 18.01 -40.44 -26.79
CA VAL A 659 19.07 -41.29 -26.21
C VAL A 659 18.47 -42.54 -25.55
N LEU A 660 17.37 -42.40 -24.81
CA LEU A 660 16.66 -43.54 -24.22
C LEU A 660 16.18 -44.52 -25.30
N TYR A 661 15.52 -44.04 -26.35
CA TYR A 661 15.05 -44.89 -27.45
C TYR A 661 16.20 -45.56 -28.20
N HIS A 662 17.31 -44.85 -28.39
CA HIS A 662 18.50 -45.41 -29.01
C HIS A 662 19.05 -46.58 -28.17
N ARG A 663 19.14 -46.42 -26.84
CA ARG A 663 19.51 -47.50 -25.90
C ARG A 663 18.51 -48.66 -25.93
N TRP A 664 17.24 -48.37 -26.13
CA TRP A 664 16.15 -49.34 -26.27
C TRP A 664 16.05 -49.96 -27.68
N ARG A 665 16.99 -49.65 -28.60
CA ARG A 665 16.97 -50.12 -30.00
C ARG A 665 15.73 -49.70 -30.81
N ARG A 666 14.98 -48.70 -30.36
CA ARG A 666 13.86 -48.07 -31.10
C ARG A 666 14.42 -46.93 -31.97
N LEU A 667 15.18 -47.30 -32.99
CA LEU A 667 16.00 -46.35 -33.77
C LEU A 667 15.17 -45.30 -34.51
N GLU A 668 13.99 -45.66 -35.03
CA GLU A 668 13.09 -44.71 -35.70
C GLU A 668 12.52 -43.66 -34.73
N ASP A 669 12.14 -44.09 -33.52
CA ASP A 669 11.65 -43.17 -32.50
C ASP A 669 12.78 -42.27 -31.98
N ALA A 670 14.00 -42.81 -31.84
CA ALA A 670 15.17 -42.04 -31.49
C ALA A 670 15.45 -40.92 -32.51
N GLU A 671 15.42 -41.25 -33.81
CA GLU A 671 15.59 -40.28 -34.90
C GLU A 671 14.53 -39.17 -34.87
N LYS A 672 13.25 -39.52 -34.68
CA LYS A 672 12.16 -38.54 -34.55
C LYS A 672 12.43 -37.55 -33.41
N MET A 673 12.88 -38.04 -32.26
CA MET A 673 13.15 -37.19 -31.09
C MET A 673 14.38 -36.31 -31.30
N TYR A 674 15.45 -36.81 -31.92
CA TYR A 674 16.62 -35.99 -32.25
C TYR A 674 16.29 -34.88 -33.25
N LEU A 675 15.51 -35.17 -34.29
CA LEU A 675 15.03 -34.16 -35.23
C LEU A 675 14.17 -33.10 -34.53
N LYS A 676 13.30 -33.53 -33.61
CA LYS A 676 12.47 -32.60 -32.83
C LYS A 676 13.31 -31.71 -31.90
N ALA A 677 14.37 -32.24 -31.31
CA ALA A 677 15.30 -31.46 -30.49
C ALA A 677 16.01 -30.38 -31.31
N LEU A 678 16.48 -30.71 -32.51
CA LEU A 678 17.13 -29.74 -33.42
C LEU A 678 16.18 -28.62 -33.86
N LEU A 679 14.90 -28.93 -34.08
CA LEU A 679 13.87 -27.92 -34.40
C LEU A 679 13.60 -26.94 -33.25
N LEU A 680 13.94 -27.32 -32.01
CA LEU A 680 13.70 -26.54 -30.80
C LEU A 680 15.00 -25.97 -30.21
N GLU A 681 16.11 -26.09 -30.94
CA GLU A 681 17.41 -25.60 -30.49
C GLU A 681 17.38 -24.08 -30.26
N THR A 682 17.94 -23.67 -29.12
CA THR A 682 18.15 -22.26 -28.76
C THR A 682 19.55 -22.13 -28.19
N GLU A 683 20.08 -20.91 -28.07
CA GLU A 683 21.38 -20.68 -27.42
C GLU A 683 21.42 -21.26 -25.99
N ALA A 684 20.30 -21.18 -25.25
CA ALA A 684 20.18 -21.71 -23.90
C ALA A 684 20.08 -23.26 -23.85
N HIS A 685 19.58 -23.88 -24.91
CA HIS A 685 19.37 -25.33 -25.00
C HIS A 685 19.90 -25.85 -26.34
N PRO A 686 21.24 -25.96 -26.48
CA PRO A 686 21.85 -26.49 -27.68
C PRO A 686 21.52 -27.98 -27.84
N ALA A 687 21.17 -28.38 -29.06
CA ALA A 687 20.80 -29.76 -29.39
C ALA A 687 22.03 -30.55 -29.87
N THR A 688 23.20 -30.30 -29.29
CA THR A 688 24.49 -30.89 -29.68
C THR A 688 24.47 -32.41 -29.56
N THR A 689 23.95 -32.96 -28.46
CA THR A 689 23.79 -34.41 -28.27
C THR A 689 22.90 -35.01 -29.34
N ALA A 690 21.76 -34.38 -29.66
CA ALA A 690 20.87 -34.86 -30.71
C ALA A 690 21.57 -34.85 -32.09
N ARG A 691 22.32 -33.78 -32.41
CA ARG A 691 23.10 -33.68 -33.66
C ARG A 691 24.11 -34.81 -33.80
N GLN A 692 24.90 -35.05 -32.75
CA GLN A 692 25.91 -36.11 -32.75
C GLN A 692 25.31 -37.50 -32.88
N GLN A 693 24.23 -37.79 -32.15
CA GLN A 693 23.60 -39.11 -32.17
C GLN A 693 22.82 -39.38 -33.47
N LEU A 694 22.21 -38.35 -34.07
CA LEU A 694 21.56 -38.45 -35.37
C LEU A 694 22.58 -38.78 -36.49
N LEU A 695 23.74 -38.11 -36.49
CA LEU A 695 24.81 -38.40 -37.44
C LEU A 695 25.33 -39.85 -37.31
N ARG A 696 25.49 -40.33 -36.07
CA ARG A 696 25.87 -41.74 -35.81
C ARG A 696 24.84 -42.72 -36.37
N LEU A 697 23.55 -42.45 -36.18
CA LEU A 697 22.46 -43.30 -36.66
C LEU A 697 22.40 -43.34 -38.19
N GLN A 698 22.62 -42.20 -38.85
CA GLN A 698 22.71 -42.10 -40.31
C GLN A 698 23.92 -42.87 -40.87
N ASN A 699 25.08 -42.75 -40.23
CA ASN A 699 26.29 -43.48 -40.61
C ASN A 699 26.14 -45.00 -40.45
N GLN A 700 25.49 -45.45 -39.36
CA GLN A 700 25.18 -46.88 -39.17
C GLN A 700 24.29 -47.41 -40.29
N ARG A 701 23.22 -46.69 -40.66
CA ARG A 701 22.34 -47.09 -41.78
C ARG A 701 23.07 -47.15 -43.12
N LEU A 702 23.99 -46.22 -43.38
CA LEU A 702 24.81 -46.21 -44.59
C LEU A 702 25.79 -47.40 -44.65
N GLN A 703 26.34 -47.83 -43.51
CA GLN A 703 27.18 -49.03 -43.43
C GLN A 703 26.37 -50.31 -43.62
N THR A 704 25.17 -50.42 -43.03
CA THR A 704 24.28 -51.57 -43.23
C THR A 704 23.82 -51.70 -44.68
N LYS A 705 23.58 -50.57 -45.38
CA LYS A 705 23.24 -50.56 -46.81
C LYS A 705 24.41 -50.88 -47.77
N LYS A 706 25.66 -50.87 -47.29
CA LYS A 706 26.85 -51.28 -48.08
C LYS A 706 27.22 -52.76 -47.88
N LEU A 707 26.61 -53.43 -46.90
CA LEU A 707 26.84 -54.84 -46.54
C LEU A 707 25.71 -55.78 -47.01
N VAL A 708 24.67 -55.22 -47.62
CA VAL A 708 23.58 -55.90 -48.35
C VAL A 708 23.76 -55.56 -49.81
#